data_AF-A0A7V4ZG51-F1
#
_entry.id   AF-A0A7V4ZG51-F1
#
_cell.length_a   1.000
_cell.length_b   1.000
_cell.length_c   1.000
_cell.angle_alpha   90.00
_cell.angle_beta   90.00
_cell.angle_gamma   90.00
#
_symmetry.space_group_name_H-M   'P 1'
#
loop_
_entity.id
_entity.type
_entity.pdbx_description
1 polymer ?
#
loop_
_entity_poly.entity_id
_entity_poly.type
_entity_poly.pdbx_seq_one_letter_code
_entity_poly.pdbx_strand_id
1 'polypeptide(L)'
;MSKKVRLLAVLVLLTGLLAGVAPMASAGGPWYVSTTGDDGNDCLSWATACRTIQAAVNKASAGDTIYVAAGTYDNTINIDTRSNLSIVGENKDTTIVKSSTTLPWNVGGYGTSRQTVLRVVNSTGINVRNLTFDFDLVKANQVFGVLWWDSTGTVENNILKNMSVPDASGGYYEFGAYVRAPSYTDGSRAAVSFTGNTFIDAGRVGILTHEYVHATISGNTFYKVMDDFGYAMEIGSQSTASITGNTIYGYDTPAASDGSTSAGIYVENCFTSGSPHVVKNVTLSGNEIYDSQYALYVGNEFDGYAGDVDIVLTATGNNFHDNVDGAVIVADEDKSAGSSVTATFEDNTVANNGESGYFIYTSGDGDITVSIEGDTITGHEVGVYLNDYATGSSGSSYNVAVHQSAITGNTGYGVQNEYSGTTIDATLNYWGATTGPYHATKNPDGGGNKVSDYVDFSPWLGLTPGTSPMTYGVTPGTNVGSVISQMQPGDTLILMAGKHSGGITIAKGITLKGEPGTVIGPGSDGITVSANDVTIEDITLDGTGGDPGDVGIRVNAGVQRLHIEGCEIRNWPDDGIHFNGAITGLKVVDNYIHNNGGDGMEFNGSPAGTVQIYGNALRANTGYGVNAVSGSVVAEYNEWGGIAGPTGTNGDGVSGSVDYDPWVFGKVYADVVPDPARVREGENVDVDIKVDTANLYGAQFTLTFDPAKLQVVSTTDSGAGYFKGSQECSTTYNNTSGTLTFYCSRGGTDTAVSGSGVKLLTITFQAQEITGTSTT
;
A
#
# COMPACT_ATOMS: atom_id res chain seq x y z
N MET A 1 40.71 54.56 -5.98
CA MET A 1 41.05 55.49 -7.08
C MET A 1 41.76 54.69 -8.18
N SER A 2 41.16 54.69 -9.37
CA SER A 2 41.59 54.22 -10.70
C SER A 2 43.05 53.75 -10.89
N LYS A 3 43.27 52.57 -11.50
CA LYS A 3 43.67 52.43 -12.93
C LYS A 3 43.88 50.97 -13.36
N LYS A 4 43.47 50.72 -14.61
CA LYS A 4 43.51 49.48 -15.40
C LYS A 4 44.93 48.92 -15.61
N VAL A 5 45.07 47.60 -15.71
CA VAL A 5 46.18 46.95 -16.42
C VAL A 5 45.62 45.87 -17.35
N ARG A 6 45.97 45.99 -18.63
CA ARG A 6 45.70 45.04 -19.72
C ARG A 6 46.65 43.85 -19.59
N LEU A 7 46.15 42.61 -19.68
CA LEU A 7 46.99 41.43 -19.81
C LEU A 7 47.05 40.99 -21.29
N LEU A 8 48.29 40.87 -21.75
CA LEU A 8 48.72 40.49 -23.09
C LEU A 8 48.63 38.96 -23.21
N ALA A 9 47.97 38.46 -24.25
CA ALA A 9 47.85 37.03 -24.53
C ALA A 9 49.17 36.44 -25.05
N VAL A 10 49.59 35.32 -24.47
CA VAL A 10 50.69 34.46 -24.95
C VAL A 10 50.10 33.42 -25.90
N LEU A 11 50.63 33.38 -27.11
CA LEU A 11 50.30 32.44 -28.18
C LEU A 11 51.02 31.10 -27.94
N VAL A 12 50.27 30.03 -27.73
CA VAL A 12 50.77 28.65 -27.83
C VAL A 12 50.14 28.03 -29.07
N LEU A 13 50.97 27.73 -30.06
CA LEU A 13 50.61 27.00 -31.28
C LEU A 13 50.25 25.56 -30.89
N LEU A 14 48.99 25.17 -31.10
CA LEU A 14 48.56 23.78 -31.19
C LEU A 14 48.12 23.54 -32.64
N THR A 15 48.87 22.72 -33.37
CA THR A 15 48.56 22.32 -34.75
C THR A 15 47.34 21.41 -34.74
N GLY A 16 46.16 22.01 -34.96
CA GLY A 16 44.89 21.32 -35.14
C GLY A 16 44.77 20.75 -36.55
N LEU A 17 44.48 19.45 -36.62
CA LEU A 17 43.99 18.75 -37.79
C LEU A 17 42.61 19.36 -38.15
N LEU A 18 42.55 20.20 -39.19
CA LEU A 18 41.29 20.69 -39.74
C LEU A 18 40.54 19.53 -40.41
N ALA A 19 39.64 18.87 -39.67
CA ALA A 19 38.48 18.24 -40.27
C ALA A 19 37.49 19.37 -40.62
N GLY A 20 37.12 19.46 -41.90
CA GLY A 20 36.25 20.51 -42.41
C GLY A 20 34.91 20.55 -41.69
N VAL A 21 34.68 21.63 -40.94
CA VAL A 21 33.32 22.08 -40.63
C VAL A 21 32.67 22.47 -41.95
N ALA A 22 31.72 21.65 -42.41
CA ALA A 22 30.81 22.05 -43.47
C ALA A 22 30.11 23.35 -43.04
N PRO A 23 29.94 24.33 -43.94
CA PRO A 23 29.21 25.54 -43.60
C PRO A 23 27.78 25.17 -43.20
N MET A 24 27.30 25.65 -42.06
CA MET A 24 25.86 25.67 -41.76
C MET A 24 25.17 26.36 -42.94
N ALA A 25 24.34 25.62 -43.67
CA ALA A 25 23.51 26.20 -44.71
C ALA A 25 22.65 27.30 -44.09
N SER A 26 22.64 28.49 -44.70
CA SER A 26 21.71 29.55 -44.34
C SER A 26 20.29 29.07 -44.61
N ALA A 27 19.37 29.26 -43.65
CA ALA A 27 17.93 29.09 -43.86
C ALA A 27 17.48 29.90 -45.09
N GLY A 28 16.64 29.30 -45.94
CA GLY A 28 16.08 29.91 -47.14
C GLY A 28 14.76 30.66 -46.88
N GLY A 29 14.14 30.43 -45.72
CA GLY A 29 12.94 31.10 -45.24
C GLY A 29 13.20 32.28 -44.28
N PRO A 30 12.17 32.82 -43.61
CA PRO A 30 10.85 32.20 -43.36
C PRO A 30 9.93 32.16 -44.59
N TRP A 31 9.01 31.20 -44.59
CA TRP A 31 7.99 31.03 -45.63
C TRP A 31 6.60 31.37 -45.09
N TYR A 32 5.74 31.92 -45.94
CA TYR A 32 4.41 32.40 -45.54
C TYR A 32 3.32 31.75 -46.40
N VAL A 33 2.24 31.29 -45.75
CA VAL A 33 1.10 30.61 -46.38
C VAL A 33 -0.20 31.30 -45.98
N SER A 34 -1.05 31.61 -46.96
CA SER A 34 -2.36 32.23 -46.75
C SER A 34 -3.37 31.72 -47.77
N THR A 35 -4.64 31.54 -47.37
CA THR A 35 -5.73 31.10 -48.26
C THR A 35 -5.95 32.03 -49.45
N THR A 36 -5.56 33.31 -49.35
CA THR A 36 -5.63 34.29 -50.45
C THR A 36 -4.34 34.38 -51.27
N GLY A 37 -3.32 33.58 -50.97
CA GLY A 37 -2.03 33.57 -51.64
C GLY A 37 -2.04 32.93 -53.04
N ASP A 38 -0.85 32.74 -53.60
CA ASP A 38 -0.61 32.05 -54.87
C ASP A 38 0.68 31.21 -54.78
N ASP A 39 0.62 29.94 -55.16
CA ASP A 39 1.76 29.02 -55.08
C ASP A 39 2.90 29.38 -56.05
N GLY A 40 2.61 30.18 -57.07
CA GLY A 40 3.60 30.75 -57.98
C GLY A 40 4.43 31.89 -57.39
N ASN A 41 4.04 32.46 -56.24
CA ASN A 41 4.77 33.55 -55.59
C ASN A 41 6.13 33.12 -55.03
N ASP A 42 6.95 34.06 -54.56
CA ASP A 42 8.19 33.71 -53.84
C ASP A 42 7.93 33.15 -52.43
N CYS A 43 6.78 33.41 -51.81
CA CYS A 43 6.39 32.96 -50.46
C CYS A 43 7.27 33.47 -49.32
N LEU A 44 8.05 34.54 -49.55
CA LEU A 44 8.99 35.12 -48.57
C LEU A 44 8.37 36.27 -47.76
N SER A 45 7.11 36.62 -48.01
CA SER A 45 6.36 37.60 -47.22
C SER A 45 4.86 37.29 -47.22
N TRP A 46 4.09 37.88 -46.29
CA TRP A 46 2.63 37.78 -46.31
C TRP A 46 1.99 38.32 -47.60
N ALA A 47 2.58 39.36 -48.22
CA ALA A 47 2.07 39.95 -49.46
C ALA A 47 2.26 39.03 -50.67
N THR A 48 3.25 38.14 -50.61
CA THR A 48 3.61 37.18 -51.66
C THR A 48 3.50 35.75 -51.15
N ALA A 49 2.57 35.49 -50.21
CA ALA A 49 2.43 34.18 -49.58
C ALA A 49 2.03 33.07 -50.60
N CYS A 50 2.44 31.84 -50.29
CA CYS A 50 1.95 30.63 -50.95
C CYS A 50 0.46 30.45 -50.62
N ARG A 51 -0.31 29.83 -51.52
CA ARG A 51 -1.70 29.46 -51.24
C ARG A 51 -1.79 28.23 -50.36
N THR A 52 -0.91 27.25 -50.60
CA THR A 52 -0.94 25.93 -49.96
C THR A 52 0.28 25.71 -49.08
N ILE A 53 0.09 24.92 -48.01
CA ILE A 53 1.19 24.52 -47.12
C ILE A 53 2.23 23.69 -47.90
N GLN A 54 1.77 22.79 -48.78
CA GLN A 54 2.67 21.95 -49.59
C GLN A 54 3.58 22.78 -50.51
N ALA A 55 3.09 23.87 -51.11
CA ALA A 55 3.94 24.72 -51.94
C ALA A 55 5.08 25.38 -51.14
N ALA A 56 4.82 25.79 -49.90
CA ALA A 56 5.86 26.27 -49.00
C ALA A 56 6.83 25.15 -48.58
N VAL A 57 6.33 23.95 -48.27
CA VAL A 57 7.19 22.77 -48.00
C VAL A 57 8.12 22.49 -49.17
N ASN A 58 7.63 22.55 -50.41
CA ASN A 58 8.44 22.31 -51.61
C ASN A 58 9.59 23.32 -51.78
N LYS A 59 9.42 24.56 -51.28
CA LYS A 59 10.44 25.63 -51.35
C LYS A 59 11.40 25.61 -50.15
N ALA A 60 10.94 25.09 -49.01
CA ALA A 60 11.70 25.10 -47.78
C ALA A 60 12.96 24.22 -47.84
N SER A 61 14.05 24.75 -47.28
CA SER A 61 15.32 24.08 -47.02
C SER A 61 15.41 23.61 -45.57
N ALA A 62 16.48 22.91 -45.23
CA ALA A 62 16.72 22.45 -43.87
C ALA A 62 16.82 23.63 -42.88
N GLY A 63 16.14 23.54 -41.73
CA GLY A 63 16.13 24.60 -40.71
C GLY A 63 15.06 25.68 -40.91
N ASP A 64 14.31 25.64 -42.02
CA ASP A 64 13.31 26.69 -42.31
C ASP A 64 12.07 26.59 -41.41
N THR A 65 11.36 27.73 -41.31
CA THR A 65 10.03 27.83 -40.68
C THR A 65 9.01 28.28 -41.71
N ILE A 66 7.86 27.61 -41.73
CA ILE A 66 6.68 27.92 -42.52
C ILE A 66 5.60 28.46 -41.56
N TYR A 67 5.22 29.73 -41.74
CA TYR A 67 4.13 30.38 -41.02
C TYR A 67 2.84 30.29 -41.83
N VAL A 68 1.77 29.83 -41.19
CA VAL A 68 0.46 29.63 -41.82
C VAL A 68 -0.55 30.57 -41.17
N ALA A 69 -1.11 31.50 -41.95
CA ALA A 69 -2.13 32.44 -41.48
C ALA A 69 -3.44 31.71 -41.16
N ALA A 70 -4.28 32.31 -40.33
CA ALA A 70 -5.65 31.86 -40.08
C ALA A 70 -6.42 31.60 -41.39
N GLY A 71 -7.15 30.50 -41.41
CA GLY A 71 -7.89 30.02 -42.58
C GLY A 71 -8.05 28.50 -42.60
N THR A 72 -8.92 28.04 -43.49
CA THR A 72 -9.12 26.61 -43.75
C THR A 72 -8.41 26.21 -45.04
N TYR A 73 -7.51 25.24 -44.94
CA TYR A 73 -6.67 24.73 -46.02
C TYR A 73 -7.12 23.33 -46.41
N ASP A 74 -7.58 23.18 -47.65
CA ASP A 74 -7.94 21.91 -48.27
C ASP A 74 -6.75 21.31 -49.03
N ASN A 75 -5.73 20.87 -48.27
CA ASN A 75 -4.53 20.28 -48.84
C ASN A 75 -3.94 19.22 -47.91
N THR A 76 -3.32 18.21 -48.49
CA THR A 76 -2.44 17.28 -47.79
C THR A 76 -1.03 17.84 -47.67
N ILE A 77 -0.25 17.28 -46.74
CA ILE A 77 1.13 17.70 -46.47
C ILE A 77 2.04 16.47 -46.55
N ASN A 78 3.01 16.50 -47.46
CA ASN A 78 4.04 15.48 -47.64
C ASN A 78 5.43 16.07 -47.34
N ILE A 79 6.06 15.56 -46.29
CA ILE A 79 7.41 15.86 -45.85
C ILE A 79 8.22 14.57 -46.00
N ASP A 80 9.10 14.55 -46.99
CA ASP A 80 9.92 13.39 -47.30
C ASP A 80 11.38 13.82 -47.41
N THR A 81 12.26 13.11 -46.70
CA THR A 81 13.72 13.33 -46.72
C THR A 81 14.09 14.77 -46.36
N ARG A 82 13.45 15.34 -45.32
CA ARG A 82 13.70 16.70 -44.81
C ARG A 82 14.38 16.69 -43.45
N SER A 83 14.99 17.82 -43.11
CA SER A 83 15.59 18.02 -41.77
C SER A 83 15.23 19.39 -41.20
N ASN A 84 14.93 19.42 -39.90
CA ASN A 84 14.75 20.63 -39.09
C ASN A 84 13.70 21.63 -39.66
N LEU A 85 12.61 21.14 -40.24
CA LEU A 85 11.54 21.97 -40.80
C LEU A 85 10.45 22.20 -39.76
N SER A 86 10.03 23.47 -39.60
CA SER A 86 8.91 23.82 -38.70
C SER A 86 7.71 24.33 -39.49
N ILE A 87 6.51 23.84 -39.17
CA ILE A 87 5.22 24.35 -39.66
C ILE A 87 4.46 24.92 -38.46
N VAL A 88 4.07 26.18 -38.55
CA VAL A 88 3.53 26.96 -37.43
C VAL A 88 2.26 27.67 -37.86
N GLY A 89 1.13 27.25 -37.32
CA GLY A 89 -0.12 27.98 -37.48
C GLY A 89 -0.14 29.26 -36.64
N GLU A 90 -0.89 30.26 -37.10
CA GLU A 90 -1.11 31.51 -36.38
C GLU A 90 -1.78 31.25 -35.02
N ASN A 91 -2.80 30.39 -35.03
CA ASN A 91 -3.54 29.95 -33.86
C ASN A 91 -4.26 28.63 -34.19
N LYS A 92 -4.21 27.64 -33.28
CA LYS A 92 -4.83 26.32 -33.48
C LYS A 92 -6.34 26.41 -33.69
N ASP A 93 -7.02 27.39 -33.12
CA ASP A 93 -8.47 27.56 -33.23
C ASP A 93 -8.91 28.11 -34.60
N THR A 94 -7.99 28.75 -35.35
CA THR A 94 -8.32 29.45 -36.60
C THR A 94 -7.51 28.99 -37.80
N THR A 95 -6.43 28.22 -37.60
CA THR A 95 -5.59 27.67 -38.67
C THR A 95 -5.89 26.18 -38.84
N ILE A 96 -6.72 25.85 -39.83
CA ILE A 96 -7.36 24.54 -39.95
C ILE A 96 -6.92 23.85 -41.24
N VAL A 97 -6.33 22.66 -41.12
CA VAL A 97 -6.13 21.72 -42.23
C VAL A 97 -7.35 20.81 -42.28
N LYS A 98 -8.19 20.97 -43.31
CA LYS A 98 -9.40 20.18 -43.56
C LYS A 98 -9.36 19.65 -44.99
N SER A 99 -8.52 18.65 -45.20
CA SER A 99 -8.27 18.07 -46.52
C SER A 99 -9.46 17.24 -46.99
N SER A 100 -9.84 17.39 -48.26
CA SER A 100 -10.80 16.56 -49.00
C SER A 100 -10.13 15.38 -49.74
N THR A 101 -8.80 15.31 -49.66
CA THR A 101 -7.98 14.26 -50.30
C THR A 101 -6.97 13.66 -49.31
N THR A 102 -6.34 12.56 -49.70
CA THR A 102 -5.33 11.85 -48.91
C THR A 102 -4.08 11.54 -49.74
N LEU A 103 -3.00 11.17 -49.05
CA LEU A 103 -1.73 10.71 -49.61
C LEU A 103 -1.56 9.22 -49.34
N PRO A 104 -1.15 8.40 -50.31
CA PRO A 104 -0.73 7.04 -50.03
C PRO A 104 0.53 7.01 -49.15
N TRP A 105 0.64 6.02 -48.27
CA TRP A 105 1.81 5.85 -47.41
C TRP A 105 3.10 5.64 -48.20
N ASN A 106 3.08 4.78 -49.22
CA ASN A 106 4.25 4.45 -50.07
C ASN A 106 5.51 4.06 -49.27
N VAL A 107 5.35 3.41 -48.12
CA VAL A 107 6.40 2.86 -47.26
C VAL A 107 6.00 1.49 -46.73
N GLY A 108 6.97 0.70 -46.22
CA GLY A 108 6.70 -0.56 -45.51
C GLY A 108 5.96 -1.64 -46.32
N GLY A 109 5.94 -1.55 -47.65
CA GLY A 109 5.17 -2.45 -48.53
C GLY A 109 3.67 -2.15 -48.62
N TYR A 110 3.15 -1.15 -47.88
CA TYR A 110 1.72 -0.81 -47.88
C TYR A 110 1.27 -0.06 -49.14
N GLY A 111 2.14 0.73 -49.78
CA GLY A 111 1.82 1.45 -51.01
C GLY A 111 0.58 2.35 -50.85
N THR A 112 -0.43 2.13 -51.69
CA THR A 112 -1.71 2.86 -51.70
C THR A 112 -2.81 2.23 -50.85
N SER A 113 -2.57 1.07 -50.22
CA SER A 113 -3.56 0.43 -49.35
C SER A 113 -3.84 1.23 -48.09
N ARG A 114 -2.88 2.06 -47.66
CA ARG A 114 -3.01 2.95 -46.50
C ARG A 114 -2.81 4.39 -46.92
N GLN A 115 -3.61 5.29 -46.34
CA GLN A 115 -3.67 6.70 -46.74
C GLN A 115 -3.54 7.65 -45.55
N THR A 116 -3.06 8.88 -45.77
CA THR A 116 -2.92 9.87 -44.70
C THR A 116 -3.05 11.33 -45.16
N VAL A 117 -3.30 12.26 -44.25
CA VAL A 117 -3.35 13.71 -44.56
C VAL A 117 -1.98 14.36 -44.36
N LEU A 118 -1.30 14.07 -43.25
CA LEU A 118 0.07 14.51 -42.99
C LEU A 118 1.02 13.31 -43.07
N ARG A 119 1.87 13.30 -44.09
CA ARG A 119 2.89 12.27 -44.31
C ARG A 119 4.27 12.82 -43.97
N VAL A 120 4.93 12.26 -42.96
CA VAL A 120 6.32 12.55 -42.59
C VAL A 120 7.14 11.26 -42.72
N VAL A 121 8.10 11.23 -43.65
CA VAL A 121 8.87 10.03 -43.98
C VAL A 121 10.36 10.36 -44.11
N ASN A 122 11.23 9.50 -43.57
CA ASN A 122 12.69 9.62 -43.65
C ASN A 122 13.22 11.02 -43.27
N SER A 123 12.58 11.67 -42.29
CA SER A 123 12.81 13.08 -41.98
C SER A 123 13.20 13.28 -40.52
N THR A 124 14.05 14.26 -40.24
CA THR A 124 14.57 14.49 -38.88
C THR A 124 14.20 15.87 -38.36
N GLY A 125 13.85 15.99 -37.09
CA GLY A 125 13.53 17.28 -36.45
C GLY A 125 12.37 18.03 -37.10
N ILE A 126 11.30 17.33 -37.49
CA ILE A 126 10.11 17.96 -38.09
C ILE A 126 9.17 18.45 -36.98
N ASN A 127 8.86 19.74 -36.98
CA ASN A 127 8.03 20.36 -35.93
C ASN A 127 6.71 20.86 -36.52
N VAL A 128 5.59 20.46 -35.93
CA VAL A 128 4.24 20.89 -36.35
C VAL A 128 3.52 21.45 -35.13
N ARG A 129 3.14 22.73 -35.17
CA ARG A 129 2.47 23.37 -34.01
C ARG A 129 1.45 24.43 -34.35
N ASN A 130 0.54 24.64 -33.40
CA ASN A 130 -0.53 25.65 -33.43
C ASN A 130 -1.52 25.50 -34.59
N LEU A 131 -1.86 24.26 -34.97
CA LEU A 131 -2.78 23.95 -36.07
C LEU A 131 -3.93 23.07 -35.58
N THR A 132 -5.08 23.14 -36.25
CA THR A 132 -6.10 22.09 -36.19
C THR A 132 -6.01 21.21 -37.42
N PHE A 133 -5.95 19.89 -37.24
CA PHE A 133 -6.23 18.90 -38.27
C PHE A 133 -7.66 18.37 -38.06
N ASP A 134 -8.57 18.72 -38.97
CA ASP A 134 -9.96 18.25 -38.98
C ASP A 134 -10.13 17.26 -40.11
N PHE A 135 -10.30 15.98 -39.76
CA PHE A 135 -10.32 14.88 -40.72
C PHE A 135 -11.73 14.48 -41.18
N ASP A 136 -12.75 15.27 -40.85
CA ASP A 136 -14.16 14.92 -41.07
C ASP A 136 -14.53 14.64 -42.53
N LEU A 137 -13.74 15.14 -43.50
CA LEU A 137 -13.95 14.89 -44.93
C LEU A 137 -13.27 13.60 -45.45
N VAL A 138 -12.33 13.03 -44.70
CA VAL A 138 -11.41 11.96 -45.16
C VAL A 138 -11.16 10.89 -44.08
N LYS A 139 -12.24 10.32 -43.53
CA LYS A 139 -12.19 9.21 -42.57
C LYS A 139 -12.79 7.94 -43.17
N ALA A 140 -12.07 6.83 -43.04
CA ALA A 140 -12.48 5.49 -43.43
C ALA A 140 -11.50 4.48 -42.84
N ASN A 141 -11.85 3.19 -42.86
CA ASN A 141 -10.90 2.14 -42.53
C ASN A 141 -9.65 2.23 -43.44
N GLN A 142 -8.45 2.06 -42.87
CA GLN A 142 -7.13 2.22 -43.51
C GLN A 142 -6.76 3.67 -43.90
N VAL A 143 -7.44 4.66 -43.31
CA VAL A 143 -7.10 6.09 -43.45
C VAL A 143 -6.66 6.64 -42.10
N PHE A 144 -5.55 7.39 -42.10
CA PHE A 144 -4.85 7.83 -40.89
C PHE A 144 -4.65 9.35 -40.91
N GLY A 145 -4.74 10.01 -39.76
CA GLY A 145 -4.56 11.46 -39.70
C GLY A 145 -3.13 11.88 -40.04
N VAL A 146 -2.19 11.30 -39.30
CA VAL A 146 -0.76 11.57 -39.37
C VAL A 146 0.02 10.27 -39.53
N LEU A 147 0.95 10.22 -40.48
CA LEU A 147 1.97 9.19 -40.60
C LEU A 147 3.34 9.78 -40.26
N TRP A 148 4.06 9.12 -39.35
CA TRP A 148 5.43 9.43 -39.00
C TRP A 148 6.28 8.17 -39.17
N TRP A 149 6.98 8.04 -40.29
CA TRP A 149 7.74 6.84 -40.64
C TRP A 149 9.23 7.11 -40.70
N ASP A 150 10.04 6.34 -39.95
CA ASP A 150 11.50 6.49 -39.85
C ASP A 150 11.91 7.97 -39.67
N SER A 151 11.19 8.67 -38.80
CA SER A 151 11.29 10.12 -38.67
C SER A 151 11.29 10.59 -37.21
N THR A 152 11.86 11.76 -36.95
CA THR A 152 11.92 12.39 -35.62
C THR A 152 11.32 13.79 -35.62
N GLY A 153 10.89 14.27 -34.46
CA GLY A 153 10.38 15.64 -34.31
C GLY A 153 9.28 15.79 -33.28
N THR A 154 8.46 16.83 -33.45
CA THR A 154 7.49 17.25 -32.42
C THR A 154 6.16 17.66 -33.05
N VAL A 155 5.06 17.19 -32.45
CA VAL A 155 3.68 17.64 -32.68
C VAL A 155 3.23 18.35 -31.40
N GLU A 156 3.13 19.68 -31.45
CA GLU A 156 2.94 20.51 -30.25
C GLU A 156 1.74 21.48 -30.37
N ASN A 157 0.91 21.54 -29.32
CA ASN A 157 -0.19 22.50 -29.21
C ASN A 157 -1.13 22.52 -30.44
N ASN A 158 -1.46 21.34 -30.95
CA ASN A 158 -2.41 21.16 -32.06
C ASN A 158 -3.75 20.62 -31.56
N ILE A 159 -4.75 20.66 -32.43
CA ILE A 159 -6.00 19.90 -32.27
C ILE A 159 -6.06 18.87 -33.40
N LEU A 160 -6.26 17.59 -33.08
CA LEU A 160 -6.45 16.52 -34.05
C LEU A 160 -7.84 15.90 -33.81
N LYS A 161 -8.72 15.96 -34.80
CA LYS A 161 -10.12 15.58 -34.57
C LYS A 161 -10.83 14.93 -35.75
N ASN A 162 -11.92 14.23 -35.44
CA ASN A 162 -12.88 13.66 -36.40
C ASN A 162 -12.27 12.58 -37.31
N MET A 163 -11.40 11.72 -36.77
CA MET A 163 -10.85 10.56 -37.48
C MET A 163 -11.60 9.26 -37.19
N SER A 164 -12.30 9.17 -36.06
CA SER A 164 -13.00 7.93 -35.68
C SER A 164 -14.09 7.55 -36.68
N VAL A 165 -14.13 6.25 -36.97
CA VAL A 165 -15.13 5.57 -37.78
C VAL A 165 -15.66 4.44 -36.91
N PRO A 166 -16.97 4.36 -36.63
CA PRO A 166 -17.50 3.34 -35.73
C PRO A 166 -17.09 1.92 -36.14
N ASP A 167 -16.65 1.13 -35.17
CA ASP A 167 -16.29 -0.29 -35.35
C ASP A 167 -17.46 -1.10 -35.92
N ALA A 168 -18.67 -0.83 -35.42
CA ALA A 168 -19.91 -1.42 -35.94
C ALA A 168 -20.19 -1.12 -37.43
N SER A 169 -19.50 -0.12 -38.02
CA SER A 169 -19.56 0.21 -39.44
C SER A 169 -18.34 -0.27 -40.24
N GLY A 170 -17.46 -1.08 -39.62
CA GLY A 170 -16.26 -1.65 -40.23
C GLY A 170 -15.00 -0.77 -40.14
N GLY A 171 -15.00 0.24 -39.25
CA GLY A 171 -13.79 0.93 -38.81
C GLY A 171 -12.91 -0.01 -37.98
N TYR A 172 -11.59 0.03 -38.18
CA TYR A 172 -10.64 -0.73 -37.36
C TYR A 172 -9.20 -0.21 -37.51
N TYR A 173 -8.82 0.22 -38.70
CA TYR A 173 -7.48 0.74 -39.01
C TYR A 173 -7.52 2.24 -39.32
N GLU A 174 -8.11 3.03 -38.43
CA GLU A 174 -8.12 4.49 -38.49
C GLU A 174 -7.49 5.08 -37.22
N PHE A 175 -6.33 5.70 -37.37
CA PHE A 175 -5.58 6.26 -36.23
C PHE A 175 -5.33 7.75 -36.42
N GLY A 176 -5.33 8.50 -35.31
CA GLY A 176 -4.97 9.91 -35.29
C GLY A 176 -3.53 10.11 -35.75
N ALA A 177 -2.60 9.35 -35.17
CA ALA A 177 -1.20 9.30 -35.56
C ALA A 177 -0.66 7.86 -35.54
N TYR A 178 0.01 7.46 -36.62
CA TYR A 178 0.79 6.22 -36.70
C TYR A 178 2.28 6.56 -36.80
N VAL A 179 3.05 6.14 -35.79
CA VAL A 179 4.48 6.44 -35.66
C VAL A 179 5.26 5.13 -35.68
N ARG A 180 6.13 4.95 -36.67
CA ARG A 180 6.84 3.67 -36.84
C ARG A 180 8.28 3.88 -37.35
N ALA A 181 9.22 3.12 -36.82
CA ALA A 181 10.65 3.31 -37.08
C ALA A 181 11.44 2.00 -37.29
N PRO A 182 11.19 1.24 -38.38
CA PRO A 182 11.87 -0.03 -38.65
C PRO A 182 13.36 0.11 -38.91
N SER A 183 13.81 1.28 -39.39
CA SER A 183 15.22 1.51 -39.73
C SER A 183 16.07 1.91 -38.52
N TYR A 184 15.43 2.13 -37.37
CA TYR A 184 16.08 2.49 -36.10
C TYR A 184 16.43 1.22 -35.31
N THR A 185 17.08 1.39 -34.17
CA THR A 185 17.48 0.27 -33.29
C THR A 185 17.18 0.61 -31.83
N ASP A 186 17.22 -0.39 -30.95
CA ASP A 186 17.00 -0.17 -29.52
C ASP A 186 17.99 0.85 -28.92
N GLY A 187 19.27 0.77 -29.32
CA GLY A 187 20.30 1.73 -28.88
C GLY A 187 20.22 3.11 -29.53
N SER A 188 19.36 3.32 -30.53
CA SER A 188 19.20 4.59 -31.22
C SER A 188 17.78 4.67 -31.80
N ARG A 189 16.84 5.09 -30.95
CA ARG A 189 15.40 5.15 -31.25
C ARG A 189 15.01 6.45 -31.94
N ALA A 190 13.94 6.41 -32.73
CA ALA A 190 13.34 7.61 -33.30
C ALA A 190 12.60 8.38 -32.21
N ALA A 191 13.11 9.56 -31.84
CA ALA A 191 12.48 10.43 -30.84
C ALA A 191 11.33 11.25 -31.48
N VAL A 192 10.11 11.04 -30.98
CA VAL A 192 8.92 11.77 -31.42
C VAL A 192 8.14 12.27 -30.21
N SER A 193 7.83 13.56 -30.15
CA SER A 193 7.12 14.16 -29.03
C SER A 193 5.72 14.64 -29.42
N PHE A 194 4.73 14.35 -28.59
CA PHE A 194 3.37 14.88 -28.64
C PHE A 194 3.12 15.68 -27.36
N THR A 195 3.07 17.01 -27.46
CA THR A 195 2.99 17.88 -26.28
C THR A 195 1.86 18.90 -26.37
N GLY A 196 1.00 19.00 -25.35
CA GLY A 196 -0.02 20.04 -25.27
C GLY A 196 -1.12 19.96 -26.34
N ASN A 197 -1.29 18.82 -27.01
CA ASN A 197 -2.29 18.64 -28.05
C ASN A 197 -3.65 18.24 -27.48
N THR A 198 -4.69 18.43 -28.28
CA THR A 198 -6.05 17.93 -28.00
C THR A 198 -6.47 16.95 -29.09
N PHE A 199 -6.81 15.72 -28.70
CA PHE A 199 -7.29 14.66 -29.57
C PHE A 199 -8.78 14.42 -29.30
N ILE A 200 -9.63 14.53 -30.33
CA ILE A 200 -11.09 14.46 -30.21
C ILE A 200 -11.62 13.47 -31.24
N ASP A 201 -12.17 12.33 -30.82
CA ASP A 201 -12.58 11.27 -31.75
C ASP A 201 -11.46 10.99 -32.77
N ALA A 202 -10.24 10.82 -32.28
CA ALA A 202 -9.03 10.79 -33.09
C ALA A 202 -8.70 9.38 -33.61
N GLY A 203 -9.72 8.65 -34.09
CA GLY A 203 -9.58 7.29 -34.60
C GLY A 203 -9.95 6.24 -33.57
N ARG A 204 -9.72 4.96 -33.90
CA ARG A 204 -9.65 3.89 -32.91
C ARG A 204 -8.50 4.14 -31.94
N VAL A 205 -7.36 4.60 -32.45
CA VAL A 205 -6.19 4.93 -31.63
C VAL A 205 -5.74 6.36 -31.89
N GLY A 206 -5.62 7.17 -30.84
CA GLY A 206 -5.13 8.54 -30.96
C GLY A 206 -3.66 8.58 -31.41
N ILE A 207 -2.79 7.85 -30.72
CA ILE A 207 -1.36 7.68 -31.06
C ILE A 207 -0.99 6.20 -31.00
N LEU A 208 -0.50 5.64 -32.11
CA LEU A 208 0.07 4.28 -32.15
C LEU A 208 1.56 4.35 -32.48
N THR A 209 2.39 3.70 -31.65
CA THR A 209 3.85 3.60 -31.87
C THR A 209 4.29 2.17 -32.10
N HIS A 210 5.02 1.90 -33.20
CA HIS A 210 5.57 0.57 -33.51
C HIS A 210 7.09 0.65 -33.79
N GLU A 211 7.78 -0.45 -33.47
CA GLU A 211 9.24 -0.60 -33.63
C GLU A 211 10.02 0.50 -32.88
N TYR A 212 11.29 0.74 -33.21
CA TYR A 212 12.23 1.47 -32.34
C TYR A 212 11.98 2.99 -32.23
N VAL A 213 10.80 3.38 -31.73
CA VAL A 213 10.37 4.73 -31.38
C VAL A 213 10.59 4.95 -29.89
N HIS A 214 10.94 6.18 -29.52
CA HIS A 214 10.80 6.69 -28.17
C HIS A 214 9.84 7.87 -28.19
N ALA A 215 8.65 7.68 -27.62
CA ALA A 215 7.60 8.69 -27.61
C ALA A 215 7.60 9.50 -26.32
N THR A 216 7.56 10.83 -26.42
CA THR A 216 7.28 11.70 -25.27
C THR A 216 5.88 12.26 -25.41
N ILE A 217 4.95 11.85 -24.54
CA ILE A 217 3.53 12.20 -24.62
C ILE A 217 3.16 12.97 -23.35
N SER A 218 3.11 14.31 -23.43
CA SER A 218 2.96 15.13 -22.23
C SER A 218 1.94 16.28 -22.35
N GLY A 219 1.13 16.47 -21.32
CA GLY A 219 0.20 17.59 -21.23
C GLY A 219 -0.90 17.58 -22.30
N ASN A 220 -1.21 16.42 -22.88
CA ASN A 220 -2.24 16.31 -23.90
C ASN A 220 -3.60 15.99 -23.27
N THR A 221 -4.66 16.32 -24.00
CA THR A 221 -6.03 15.89 -23.67
C THR A 221 -6.51 14.95 -24.76
N PHE A 222 -7.01 13.77 -24.38
CA PHE A 222 -7.63 12.81 -25.28
C PHE A 222 -9.05 12.55 -24.83
N TYR A 223 -10.00 12.63 -25.76
CA TYR A 223 -11.33 12.15 -25.46
C TYR A 223 -12.10 11.71 -26.69
N LYS A 224 -13.05 10.81 -26.44
CA LYS A 224 -14.10 10.44 -27.38
C LYS A 224 -15.44 10.97 -26.87
N VAL A 225 -16.28 11.36 -27.82
CA VAL A 225 -17.71 11.63 -27.59
C VAL A 225 -18.59 10.61 -28.32
N MET A 226 -17.98 9.79 -29.16
CA MET A 226 -18.61 8.63 -29.77
C MET A 226 -18.26 7.38 -28.98
N ASP A 227 -19.29 6.68 -28.51
CA ASP A 227 -19.22 5.36 -27.87
C ASP A 227 -18.70 4.34 -28.90
N ASP A 228 -17.38 4.19 -28.96
CA ASP A 228 -16.70 3.37 -29.95
C ASP A 228 -15.35 2.90 -29.45
N PHE A 229 -15.01 1.67 -29.81
CA PHE A 229 -13.80 0.99 -29.39
C PHE A 229 -12.52 1.79 -29.68
N GLY A 230 -11.56 1.71 -28.75
CA GLY A 230 -10.26 2.29 -28.98
C GLY A 230 -9.43 2.63 -27.75
N TYR A 231 -8.31 3.31 -28.03
CA TYR A 231 -7.34 3.78 -27.05
C TYR A 231 -6.96 5.24 -27.30
N ALA A 232 -6.66 5.99 -26.24
CA ALA A 232 -6.03 7.30 -26.41
C ALA A 232 -4.64 7.14 -27.03
N MET A 233 -3.92 6.12 -26.56
CA MET A 233 -2.63 5.73 -27.12
C MET A 233 -2.36 4.24 -26.95
N GLU A 234 -1.59 3.71 -27.88
CA GLU A 234 -1.07 2.35 -27.90
C GLU A 234 0.44 2.42 -28.11
N ILE A 235 1.18 2.01 -27.08
CA ILE A 235 2.64 1.92 -27.11
C ILE A 235 2.97 0.49 -27.48
N GLY A 236 3.16 0.22 -28.77
CA GLY A 236 3.21 -1.12 -29.30
C GLY A 236 4.59 -1.63 -29.69
N SER A 237 4.68 -2.95 -29.88
CA SER A 237 5.91 -3.66 -30.26
C SER A 237 7.11 -3.27 -29.36
N GLN A 238 8.30 -3.03 -29.93
CA GLN A 238 9.50 -2.65 -29.17
C GLN A 238 9.53 -1.17 -28.73
N SER A 239 8.52 -0.34 -29.05
CA SER A 239 8.52 1.11 -28.78
C SER A 239 8.59 1.42 -27.28
N THR A 240 9.20 2.54 -26.90
CA THR A 240 9.26 3.02 -25.50
C THR A 240 8.54 4.36 -25.37
N ALA A 241 8.14 4.75 -24.15
CA ALA A 241 7.47 6.03 -23.95
C ALA A 241 7.67 6.66 -22.55
N SER A 242 7.57 7.98 -22.51
CA SER A 242 7.35 8.77 -21.30
C SER A 242 6.03 9.52 -21.43
N ILE A 243 5.09 9.22 -20.54
CA ILE A 243 3.69 9.65 -20.57
C ILE A 243 3.38 10.47 -19.31
N THR A 244 3.22 11.78 -19.43
CA THR A 244 3.18 12.66 -18.24
C THR A 244 2.11 13.75 -18.32
N GLY A 245 1.26 13.83 -17.30
CA GLY A 245 0.32 14.95 -17.15
C GLY A 245 -0.76 15.00 -18.23
N ASN A 246 -1.17 13.86 -18.78
CA ASN A 246 -2.25 13.80 -19.77
C ASN A 246 -3.61 13.62 -19.09
N THR A 247 -4.67 14.08 -19.73
CA THR A 247 -6.06 13.85 -19.33
C THR A 247 -6.75 12.99 -20.39
N ILE A 248 -7.33 11.86 -19.98
CA ILE A 248 -7.89 10.84 -20.89
C ILE A 248 -9.28 10.43 -20.39
N TYR A 249 -10.29 10.47 -21.26
CA TYR A 249 -11.65 10.01 -20.94
C TYR A 249 -12.51 9.65 -22.17
N GLY A 250 -13.61 8.93 -21.97
CA GLY A 250 -14.56 8.50 -23.01
C GLY A 250 -14.13 7.27 -23.79
N TYR A 251 -13.13 6.51 -23.33
CA TYR A 251 -12.67 5.26 -23.95
C TYR A 251 -13.33 4.05 -23.26
N ASP A 252 -14.67 4.06 -23.18
CA ASP A 252 -15.50 3.24 -22.29
C ASP A 252 -16.22 2.07 -22.98
N THR A 253 -15.98 1.90 -24.28
CA THR A 253 -16.77 1.02 -25.13
C THR A 253 -15.91 -0.14 -25.66
N PRO A 254 -16.24 -1.40 -25.34
CA PRO A 254 -15.59 -2.58 -25.93
C PRO A 254 -15.82 -2.67 -27.45
N ALA A 255 -14.98 -3.42 -28.14
CA ALA A 255 -15.14 -3.69 -29.58
C ALA A 255 -16.45 -4.42 -29.88
N ALA A 256 -17.23 -3.90 -30.82
CA ALA A 256 -18.45 -4.55 -31.29
C ALA A 256 -18.14 -5.75 -32.19
N SER A 257 -16.95 -5.78 -32.81
CA SER A 257 -16.47 -6.84 -33.69
C SER A 257 -16.25 -8.18 -33.01
N ASP A 258 -15.60 -8.17 -31.86
CA ASP A 258 -15.01 -9.36 -31.21
C ASP A 258 -14.98 -9.27 -29.68
N GLY A 259 -15.42 -8.16 -29.09
CA GLY A 259 -15.43 -7.96 -27.64
C GLY A 259 -14.08 -7.58 -27.05
N SER A 260 -13.09 -7.22 -27.88
CA SER A 260 -11.80 -6.71 -27.39
C SER A 260 -11.99 -5.52 -26.43
N THR A 261 -11.18 -5.54 -25.38
CA THR A 261 -11.18 -4.55 -24.30
C THR A 261 -10.60 -3.21 -24.76
N SER A 262 -11.30 -2.12 -24.48
CA SER A 262 -10.80 -0.75 -24.63
C SER A 262 -10.07 -0.27 -23.38
N ALA A 263 -9.23 0.76 -23.52
CA ALA A 263 -8.55 1.38 -22.38
C ALA A 263 -8.12 2.81 -22.71
N GLY A 264 -7.82 3.62 -21.69
CA GLY A 264 -7.16 4.90 -21.89
C GLY A 264 -5.79 4.72 -22.55
N ILE A 265 -4.93 3.90 -21.95
CA ILE A 265 -3.57 3.61 -22.42
C ILE A 265 -3.38 2.10 -22.59
N TYR A 266 -2.88 1.68 -23.74
CA TYR A 266 -2.43 0.30 -23.98
C TYR A 266 -0.91 0.24 -24.17
N VAL A 267 -0.21 -0.57 -23.36
CA VAL A 267 1.23 -0.83 -23.48
C VAL A 267 1.43 -2.30 -23.81
N GLU A 268 1.81 -2.62 -25.04
CA GLU A 268 1.95 -4.01 -25.51
C GLU A 268 3.33 -4.30 -26.13
N ASN A 269 3.66 -5.58 -26.23
CA ASN A 269 4.83 -6.13 -26.91
C ASN A 269 4.45 -7.12 -28.04
N CYS A 270 3.20 -7.12 -28.48
CA CYS A 270 2.66 -7.86 -29.60
C CYS A 270 3.38 -7.57 -30.93
N PHE A 271 3.26 -8.54 -31.84
CA PHE A 271 3.86 -8.57 -33.18
C PHE A 271 5.39 -8.47 -33.18
N THR A 272 6.03 -9.00 -32.14
CA THR A 272 7.49 -8.99 -31.96
C THR A 272 8.14 -10.36 -32.14
N SER A 273 7.41 -11.38 -32.62
CA SER A 273 7.96 -12.70 -32.91
C SER A 273 9.23 -12.62 -33.79
N GLY A 274 10.30 -13.28 -33.35
CA GLY A 274 11.61 -13.26 -34.03
C GLY A 274 12.45 -12.00 -33.81
N SER A 275 11.99 -11.06 -32.98
CA SER A 275 12.80 -9.93 -32.53
C SER A 275 14.01 -10.39 -31.71
N PRO A 276 15.13 -9.65 -31.72
CA PRO A 276 16.14 -9.82 -30.69
C PRO A 276 15.56 -9.43 -29.32
N HIS A 277 16.17 -9.96 -28.25
CA HIS A 277 15.90 -9.52 -26.88
C HIS A 277 15.91 -7.99 -26.74
N VAL A 278 14.83 -7.41 -26.25
CA VAL A 278 14.69 -5.96 -25.99
C VAL A 278 13.98 -5.72 -24.67
N VAL A 279 14.51 -4.81 -23.85
CA VAL A 279 13.80 -4.28 -22.68
C VAL A 279 13.07 -2.98 -23.08
N LYS A 280 11.74 -3.03 -23.05
CA LYS A 280 10.84 -1.92 -23.35
C LYS A 280 10.50 -1.16 -22.07
N ASN A 281 11.16 -0.03 -21.87
CA ASN A 281 10.87 0.87 -20.75
C ASN A 281 9.73 1.84 -21.07
N VAL A 282 8.71 1.89 -20.22
CA VAL A 282 7.59 2.85 -20.30
C VAL A 282 7.37 3.50 -18.94
N THR A 283 7.15 4.81 -18.92
CA THR A 283 6.94 5.59 -17.70
C THR A 283 5.65 6.40 -17.77
N LEU A 284 4.83 6.35 -16.72
CA LEU A 284 3.59 7.11 -16.56
C LEU A 284 3.67 7.94 -15.28
N SER A 285 3.41 9.25 -15.35
CA SER A 285 3.33 10.07 -14.14
C SER A 285 2.33 11.21 -14.22
N GLY A 286 1.55 11.39 -13.14
CA GLY A 286 0.61 12.52 -13.00
C GLY A 286 -0.49 12.55 -14.05
N ASN A 287 -0.86 11.40 -14.64
CA ASN A 287 -1.95 11.34 -15.61
C ASN A 287 -3.31 11.21 -14.90
N GLU A 288 -4.35 11.79 -15.51
CA GLU A 288 -5.75 11.73 -15.08
C GLU A 288 -6.51 10.86 -16.08
N ILE A 289 -7.04 9.70 -15.64
CA ILE A 289 -7.74 8.76 -16.51
C ILE A 289 -9.03 8.27 -15.86
N TYR A 290 -10.16 8.58 -16.50
CA TYR A 290 -11.50 8.24 -16.02
C TYR A 290 -12.46 8.00 -17.17
N ASP A 291 -13.66 7.49 -16.90
CA ASP A 291 -14.71 7.26 -17.91
C ASP A 291 -14.15 6.49 -19.12
N SER A 292 -13.29 5.52 -18.83
CA SER A 292 -12.74 4.56 -19.78
C SER A 292 -13.11 3.16 -19.31
N GLN A 293 -13.04 2.14 -20.17
CA GLN A 293 -13.37 0.78 -19.76
C GLN A 293 -12.32 0.30 -18.74
N TYR A 294 -11.05 0.46 -19.12
CA TYR A 294 -9.91 0.43 -18.21
C TYR A 294 -9.07 1.70 -18.35
N ALA A 295 -8.38 2.12 -17.29
CA ALA A 295 -7.45 3.24 -17.39
C ALA A 295 -6.18 2.83 -18.14
N LEU A 296 -5.62 1.67 -17.79
CA LEU A 296 -4.35 1.17 -18.30
C LEU A 296 -4.41 -0.34 -18.55
N TYR A 297 -3.95 -0.76 -19.72
CA TYR A 297 -3.74 -2.15 -20.06
C TYR A 297 -2.24 -2.36 -20.36
N VAL A 298 -1.63 -3.37 -19.73
CA VAL A 298 -0.21 -3.71 -19.89
C VAL A 298 -0.04 -5.17 -20.32
N GLY A 299 0.73 -5.39 -21.39
CA GLY A 299 1.15 -6.70 -21.89
C GLY A 299 0.24 -7.31 -22.96
N ASN A 300 0.35 -8.63 -23.16
CA ASN A 300 -0.40 -9.40 -24.15
C ASN A 300 -1.21 -10.51 -23.50
N GLU A 301 -2.38 -10.79 -24.05
CA GLU A 301 -3.31 -11.85 -23.57
C GLU A 301 -3.43 -13.02 -24.55
N PHE A 302 -2.60 -13.07 -25.59
CA PHE A 302 -2.69 -14.08 -26.64
C PHE A 302 -1.33 -14.73 -26.89
N ASP A 303 -1.32 -16.06 -26.81
CA ASP A 303 -0.20 -16.93 -27.17
C ASP A 303 0.20 -16.75 -28.65
N GLY A 304 1.50 -16.64 -28.88
CA GLY A 304 2.16 -16.45 -30.17
C GLY A 304 2.19 -15.01 -30.69
N TYR A 305 1.79 -14.02 -29.89
CA TYR A 305 1.74 -12.61 -30.33
C TYR A 305 3.01 -11.86 -29.96
N ALA A 306 3.63 -12.14 -28.82
CA ALA A 306 4.89 -11.54 -28.41
C ALA A 306 6.11 -12.44 -28.73
N GLY A 307 7.27 -11.81 -28.82
CA GLY A 307 8.57 -12.47 -28.82
C GLY A 307 9.36 -12.08 -27.57
N ASP A 308 10.69 -12.18 -27.65
CA ASP A 308 11.64 -11.85 -26.58
C ASP A 308 11.72 -10.31 -26.33
N VAL A 309 10.63 -9.73 -25.84
CA VAL A 309 10.50 -8.29 -25.54
C VAL A 309 9.86 -8.11 -24.17
N ASP A 310 10.67 -7.68 -23.21
CA ASP A 310 10.26 -7.49 -21.82
C ASP A 310 9.68 -6.09 -21.62
N ILE A 311 8.47 -6.00 -21.06
CA ILE A 311 7.89 -4.71 -20.66
C ILE A 311 8.38 -4.37 -19.25
N VAL A 312 8.97 -3.19 -19.09
CA VAL A 312 9.31 -2.59 -17.80
C VAL A 312 8.55 -1.27 -17.67
N LEU A 313 7.51 -1.28 -16.84
CA LEU A 313 6.61 -0.16 -16.62
C LEU A 313 6.83 0.45 -15.22
N THR A 314 6.90 1.78 -15.15
CA THR A 314 6.77 2.52 -13.89
C THR A 314 5.64 3.54 -13.99
N ALA A 315 4.66 3.45 -13.10
CA ALA A 315 3.53 4.36 -13.01
C ALA A 315 3.49 5.04 -11.63
N THR A 316 3.79 6.34 -11.58
CA THR A 316 3.93 7.09 -10.32
C THR A 316 2.98 8.29 -10.23
N GLY A 317 2.18 8.37 -9.17
CA GLY A 317 1.35 9.54 -8.88
C GLY A 317 0.24 9.80 -9.90
N ASN A 318 -0.28 8.75 -10.55
CA ASN A 318 -1.40 8.85 -11.48
C ASN A 318 -2.74 8.73 -10.74
N ASN A 319 -3.81 9.21 -11.36
CA ASN A 319 -5.17 9.11 -10.84
C ASN A 319 -6.03 8.30 -11.83
N PHE A 320 -6.37 7.07 -11.44
CA PHE A 320 -7.20 6.13 -12.18
C PHE A 320 -8.53 5.96 -11.45
N HIS A 321 -9.58 6.59 -11.95
CA HIS A 321 -10.86 6.61 -11.23
C HIS A 321 -12.08 6.58 -12.13
N ASP A 322 -13.21 6.12 -11.59
CA ASP A 322 -14.51 6.10 -12.29
C ASP A 322 -14.44 5.45 -13.68
N ASN A 323 -13.61 4.41 -13.84
CA ASN A 323 -13.55 3.57 -15.04
C ASN A 323 -14.56 2.41 -14.93
N VAL A 324 -15.12 2.00 -16.08
CA VAL A 324 -16.32 1.16 -16.14
C VAL A 324 -16.09 -0.25 -15.61
N ASP A 325 -15.04 -0.93 -16.08
CA ASP A 325 -14.78 -2.34 -15.74
C ASP A 325 -13.66 -2.48 -14.71
N GLY A 326 -12.63 -1.64 -14.77
CA GLY A 326 -11.54 -1.68 -13.80
C GLY A 326 -10.50 -0.59 -14.04
N ALA A 327 -9.46 -0.53 -13.22
CA ALA A 327 -8.43 0.49 -13.39
C ALA A 327 -7.27 -0.03 -14.25
N VAL A 328 -6.58 -1.08 -13.81
CA VAL A 328 -5.35 -1.55 -14.43
C VAL A 328 -5.42 -3.04 -14.72
N ILE A 329 -5.04 -3.42 -15.95
CA ILE A 329 -4.76 -4.80 -16.34
C ILE A 329 -3.25 -5.01 -16.51
N VAL A 330 -2.74 -6.12 -15.99
CA VAL A 330 -1.39 -6.65 -16.25
C VAL A 330 -1.51 -8.10 -16.71
N ALA A 331 -1.08 -8.39 -17.93
CA ALA A 331 -1.14 -9.73 -18.52
C ALA A 331 0.13 -10.08 -19.30
N ASP A 332 0.42 -11.38 -19.44
CA ASP A 332 1.51 -11.91 -20.29
C ASP A 332 1.18 -13.36 -20.69
N GLU A 333 1.40 -13.72 -21.96
CA GLU A 333 1.03 -15.04 -22.51
C GLU A 333 2.07 -15.65 -23.47
N ASP A 334 3.33 -15.21 -23.40
CA ASP A 334 4.36 -15.63 -24.35
C ASP A 334 5.73 -15.80 -23.67
N LYS A 335 5.74 -16.16 -22.39
CA LYS A 335 6.96 -16.46 -21.64
C LYS A 335 7.80 -17.51 -22.34
N SER A 336 7.19 -18.51 -22.97
CA SER A 336 7.92 -19.53 -23.74
C SER A 336 8.65 -18.95 -24.98
N ALA A 337 8.19 -17.81 -25.50
CA ALA A 337 8.85 -17.03 -26.54
C ALA A 337 9.84 -15.98 -25.99
N GLY A 338 9.89 -15.82 -24.66
CA GLY A 338 10.81 -14.95 -23.93
C GLY A 338 10.22 -13.62 -23.46
N SER A 339 8.90 -13.41 -23.55
CA SER A 339 8.29 -12.19 -23.00
C SER A 339 8.22 -12.20 -21.48
N SER A 340 8.16 -11.01 -20.89
CA SER A 340 7.82 -10.81 -19.49
C SER A 340 7.24 -9.41 -19.26
N VAL A 341 6.52 -9.24 -18.15
CA VAL A 341 6.01 -7.95 -17.70
C VAL A 341 6.46 -7.66 -16.28
N THR A 342 7.24 -6.60 -16.10
CA THR A 342 7.59 -6.01 -14.81
C THR A 342 6.91 -4.65 -14.67
N ALA A 343 5.99 -4.51 -13.72
CA ALA A 343 5.25 -3.27 -13.49
C ALA A 343 5.38 -2.77 -12.05
N THR A 344 5.78 -1.51 -11.90
CA THR A 344 5.88 -0.80 -10.61
C THR A 344 4.86 0.32 -10.57
N PHE A 345 4.00 0.31 -9.55
CA PHE A 345 2.99 1.32 -9.27
C PHE A 345 3.33 2.00 -7.94
N GLU A 346 3.51 3.33 -7.97
CA GLU A 346 3.89 4.12 -6.80
C GLU A 346 2.98 5.34 -6.59
N ASP A 347 2.48 5.53 -5.37
CA ASP A 347 1.71 6.72 -4.97
C ASP A 347 0.51 7.06 -5.88
N ASN A 348 -0.09 6.06 -6.54
CA ASN A 348 -1.25 6.26 -7.41
C ASN A 348 -2.55 6.30 -6.59
N THR A 349 -3.54 7.02 -7.12
CA THR A 349 -4.92 6.93 -6.66
C THR A 349 -5.69 6.02 -7.60
N VAL A 350 -6.19 4.90 -7.08
CA VAL A 350 -7.01 3.92 -7.79
C VAL A 350 -8.35 3.85 -7.09
N ALA A 351 -9.36 4.54 -7.62
CA ALA A 351 -10.59 4.83 -6.87
C ALA A 351 -11.87 4.65 -7.70
N ASN A 352 -12.85 3.93 -7.15
CA ASN A 352 -14.21 3.81 -7.72
C ASN A 352 -14.23 3.33 -9.18
N ASN A 353 -13.26 2.50 -9.57
CA ASN A 353 -13.34 1.77 -10.83
C ASN A 353 -14.28 0.57 -10.66
N GLY A 354 -14.66 -0.09 -11.74
CA GLY A 354 -15.62 -1.22 -11.75
C GLY A 354 -15.29 -2.40 -10.82
N GLU A 355 -15.03 -3.56 -11.40
CA GLU A 355 -14.81 -4.79 -10.64
C GLU A 355 -13.48 -4.74 -9.87
N SER A 356 -12.40 -4.40 -10.56
CA SER A 356 -11.04 -4.50 -10.01
C SER A 356 -10.26 -3.18 -10.05
N GLY A 357 -9.50 -2.90 -8.99
CA GLY A 357 -8.47 -1.87 -9.01
C GLY A 357 -7.30 -2.32 -9.89
N TYR A 358 -6.57 -3.33 -9.43
CA TYR A 358 -5.53 -4.00 -10.20
C TYR A 358 -5.95 -5.43 -10.53
N PHE A 359 -5.98 -5.77 -11.82
CA PHE A 359 -6.25 -7.12 -12.30
C PHE A 359 -5.02 -7.70 -12.99
N ILE A 360 -4.50 -8.79 -12.43
CA ILE A 360 -3.29 -9.48 -12.85
C ILE A 360 -3.67 -10.88 -13.29
N TYR A 361 -3.42 -11.25 -14.55
CA TYR A 361 -3.74 -12.60 -15.01
C TYR A 361 -2.84 -13.16 -16.09
N THR A 362 -2.87 -14.48 -16.22
CA THR A 362 -2.38 -15.22 -17.40
C THR A 362 -3.32 -16.40 -17.68
N SER A 363 -3.02 -17.17 -18.72
CA SER A 363 -3.72 -18.34 -19.26
C SER A 363 -2.78 -19.54 -19.32
N GLY A 364 -1.63 -19.43 -18.64
CA GLY A 364 -0.71 -20.53 -18.37
C GLY A 364 0.70 -20.38 -18.94
N ASP A 365 1.03 -19.30 -19.66
CA ASP A 365 2.38 -19.04 -20.18
C ASP A 365 2.87 -17.61 -19.97
N GLY A 366 2.66 -17.04 -18.77
CA GLY A 366 3.11 -15.67 -18.46
C GLY A 366 4.24 -15.55 -17.43
N ASP A 367 5.04 -14.50 -17.51
CA ASP A 367 6.05 -14.11 -16.51
C ASP A 367 5.80 -12.68 -16.01
N ILE A 368 5.11 -12.57 -14.87
CA ILE A 368 4.63 -11.30 -14.33
C ILE A 368 5.29 -10.98 -12.98
N THR A 369 5.91 -9.80 -12.91
CA THR A 369 6.34 -9.18 -11.65
C THR A 369 5.62 -7.85 -11.45
N VAL A 370 4.91 -7.70 -10.32
CA VAL A 370 4.17 -6.48 -9.96
C VAL A 370 4.57 -6.00 -8.57
N SER A 371 4.88 -4.72 -8.45
CA SER A 371 5.10 -4.03 -7.17
C SER A 371 4.18 -2.83 -7.08
N ILE A 372 3.39 -2.77 -6.00
CA ILE A 372 2.47 -1.67 -5.70
C ILE A 372 2.88 -1.08 -4.35
N GLU A 373 3.26 0.20 -4.31
CA GLU A 373 3.82 0.88 -3.13
C GLU A 373 3.13 2.24 -2.93
N GLY A 374 2.64 2.56 -1.73
CA GLY A 374 2.11 3.90 -1.45
C GLY A 374 0.73 4.21 -2.05
N ASP A 375 0.10 3.26 -2.74
CA ASP A 375 -1.14 3.49 -3.49
C ASP A 375 -2.37 3.64 -2.58
N THR A 376 -3.34 4.43 -3.04
CA THR A 376 -4.70 4.45 -2.47
C THR A 376 -5.63 3.60 -3.33
N ILE A 377 -6.12 2.48 -2.80
CA ILE A 377 -6.93 1.48 -3.53
C ILE A 377 -8.31 1.37 -2.87
N THR A 378 -9.34 1.93 -3.50
CA THR A 378 -10.66 2.02 -2.87
C THR A 378 -11.85 2.00 -3.81
N GLY A 379 -13.00 1.52 -3.32
CA GLY A 379 -14.27 1.63 -4.03
C GLY A 379 -14.55 0.58 -5.10
N HIS A 380 -13.81 -0.55 -5.11
CA HIS A 380 -13.98 -1.64 -6.07
C HIS A 380 -14.75 -2.83 -5.47
N GLU A 381 -15.07 -3.84 -6.29
CA GLU A 381 -15.37 -5.17 -5.75
C GLU A 381 -14.10 -5.82 -5.19
N VAL A 382 -13.01 -5.84 -5.97
CA VAL A 382 -11.70 -6.36 -5.58
C VAL A 382 -10.62 -5.29 -5.74
N GLY A 383 -9.82 -5.04 -4.70
CA GLY A 383 -8.73 -4.06 -4.78
C GLY A 383 -7.58 -4.52 -5.69
N VAL A 384 -6.98 -5.66 -5.36
CA VAL A 384 -5.96 -6.34 -6.18
C VAL A 384 -6.38 -7.78 -6.40
N TYR A 385 -6.46 -8.19 -7.67
CA TYR A 385 -6.95 -9.50 -8.08
C TYR A 385 -5.90 -10.23 -8.92
N LEU A 386 -5.51 -11.43 -8.49
CA LEU A 386 -4.66 -12.34 -9.25
C LEU A 386 -5.44 -13.60 -9.65
N ASN A 387 -5.43 -13.93 -10.94
CA ASN A 387 -5.97 -15.19 -11.45
C ASN A 387 -5.05 -15.86 -12.50
N ASP A 388 -5.16 -17.17 -12.65
CA ASP A 388 -4.53 -17.95 -13.71
C ASP A 388 -5.58 -18.85 -14.38
N TYR A 389 -5.87 -18.56 -15.64
CA TYR A 389 -6.92 -19.23 -16.42
C TYR A 389 -6.44 -20.49 -17.16
N ALA A 390 -5.24 -21.02 -16.84
CA ALA A 390 -4.75 -22.24 -17.46
C ALA A 390 -5.75 -23.40 -17.31
N THR A 391 -6.08 -24.05 -18.43
CA THR A 391 -6.96 -25.23 -18.46
C THR A 391 -6.27 -26.53 -18.01
N GLY A 392 -5.02 -26.44 -17.55
CA GLY A 392 -4.15 -27.54 -17.14
C GLY A 392 -3.07 -27.07 -16.16
N SER A 393 -1.86 -27.64 -16.24
CA SER A 393 -0.72 -27.13 -15.47
C SER A 393 -0.28 -25.79 -16.05
N SER A 394 -0.33 -24.74 -15.23
CA SER A 394 0.23 -23.43 -15.58
C SER A 394 1.76 -23.48 -15.57
N GLY A 395 2.39 -22.94 -16.62
CA GLY A 395 3.82 -22.63 -16.70
C GLY A 395 4.15 -21.20 -16.26
N SER A 396 3.13 -20.44 -15.84
CA SER A 396 3.25 -19.04 -15.48
C SER A 396 4.08 -18.85 -14.21
N SER A 397 4.62 -17.64 -14.05
CA SER A 397 5.35 -17.21 -12.88
C SER A 397 4.85 -15.84 -12.45
N TYR A 398 4.67 -15.71 -11.13
CA TYR A 398 4.15 -14.49 -10.53
C TYR A 398 5.04 -14.09 -9.35
N ASN A 399 5.39 -12.82 -9.30
CA ASN A 399 5.95 -12.17 -8.12
C ASN A 399 5.18 -10.87 -7.86
N VAL A 400 4.25 -10.89 -6.92
CA VAL A 400 3.35 -9.76 -6.64
C VAL A 400 3.51 -9.30 -5.21
N ALA A 401 3.88 -8.03 -5.06
CA ALA A 401 4.04 -7.35 -3.78
C ALA A 401 3.17 -6.09 -3.73
N VAL A 402 2.45 -5.91 -2.62
CA VAL A 402 1.64 -4.74 -2.32
C VAL A 402 2.05 -4.27 -0.94
N HIS A 403 2.63 -3.07 -0.83
CA HIS A 403 3.23 -2.55 0.40
C HIS A 403 2.85 -1.07 0.58
N GLN A 404 2.89 -0.59 1.81
CA GLN A 404 2.65 0.82 2.18
C GLN A 404 1.41 1.45 1.54
N SER A 405 0.39 0.66 1.22
CA SER A 405 -0.79 1.10 0.48
C SER A 405 -2.02 1.20 1.41
N ALA A 406 -2.96 2.06 1.06
CA ALA A 406 -4.25 2.19 1.72
C ALA A 406 -5.34 1.42 0.94
N ILE A 407 -5.65 0.21 1.39
CA ILE A 407 -6.62 -0.70 0.78
C ILE A 407 -7.92 -0.65 1.60
N THR A 408 -8.90 0.12 1.14
CA THR A 408 -10.09 0.43 1.94
C THR A 408 -11.36 0.46 1.13
N GLY A 409 -12.52 0.20 1.74
CA GLY A 409 -13.82 0.43 1.10
C GLY A 409 -14.16 -0.52 -0.06
N ASN A 410 -13.31 -1.51 -0.38
CA ASN A 410 -13.62 -2.53 -1.39
C ASN A 410 -14.69 -3.51 -0.83
N THR A 411 -15.66 -3.90 -1.66
CA THR A 411 -16.88 -4.58 -1.18
C THR A 411 -16.76 -6.10 -1.09
N GLY A 412 -15.91 -6.72 -1.92
CA GLY A 412 -15.57 -8.13 -1.92
C GLY A 412 -14.29 -8.39 -1.12
N TYR A 413 -13.15 -8.19 -1.76
CA TYR A 413 -11.80 -8.40 -1.20
C TYR A 413 -10.92 -7.17 -1.37
N GLY A 414 -10.05 -6.89 -0.41
CA GLY A 414 -8.95 -5.95 -0.61
C GLY A 414 -7.89 -6.55 -1.53
N VAL A 415 -7.50 -7.80 -1.25
CA VAL A 415 -6.58 -8.57 -2.10
C VAL A 415 -7.13 -10.00 -2.22
N GLN A 416 -7.25 -10.48 -3.46
CA GLN A 416 -7.72 -11.82 -3.78
C GLN A 416 -6.72 -12.52 -4.70
N ASN A 417 -6.33 -13.72 -4.31
CA ASN A 417 -5.50 -14.63 -5.08
C ASN A 417 -6.25 -15.95 -5.30
N GLU A 418 -6.65 -16.22 -6.53
CA GLU A 418 -7.31 -17.48 -6.91
C GLU A 418 -6.30 -18.56 -7.36
N TYR A 419 -5.02 -18.20 -7.50
CA TYR A 419 -3.96 -19.10 -7.92
C TYR A 419 -3.08 -19.57 -6.75
N SER A 420 -3.31 -20.80 -6.32
CA SER A 420 -2.57 -21.44 -5.22
C SER A 420 -1.07 -21.72 -5.49
N GLY A 421 -0.59 -21.55 -6.73
CA GLY A 421 0.82 -21.77 -7.07
C GLY A 421 1.76 -20.63 -6.65
N THR A 422 1.21 -19.51 -6.17
CA THR A 422 1.95 -18.37 -5.62
C THR A 422 1.26 -17.81 -4.38
N THR A 423 1.95 -16.95 -3.64
CA THR A 423 1.37 -16.17 -2.53
C THR A 423 1.69 -14.70 -2.75
N ILE A 424 0.68 -13.84 -2.64
CA ILE A 424 0.86 -12.40 -2.75
C ILE A 424 1.41 -11.89 -1.42
N ASP A 425 2.52 -11.17 -1.46
CA ASP A 425 3.02 -10.42 -0.31
C ASP A 425 2.26 -9.09 -0.22
N ALA A 426 1.23 -9.04 0.62
CA ALA A 426 0.42 -7.88 0.91
C ALA A 426 0.68 -7.34 2.33
N THR A 427 1.91 -7.46 2.82
CA THR A 427 2.28 -6.95 4.14
C THR A 427 2.38 -5.42 4.18
N LEU A 428 2.40 -4.82 5.36
CA LEU A 428 2.61 -3.38 5.56
C LEU A 428 1.59 -2.48 4.87
N ASN A 429 0.34 -2.93 4.74
CA ASN A 429 -0.76 -2.13 4.20
C ASN A 429 -1.75 -1.71 5.28
N TYR A 430 -2.46 -0.61 5.06
CA TYR A 430 -3.63 -0.22 5.83
C TYR A 430 -4.90 -0.78 5.20
N TRP A 431 -5.67 -1.57 5.96
CA TRP A 431 -6.84 -2.31 5.45
C TRP A 431 -8.20 -1.65 5.75
N GLY A 432 -8.19 -0.41 6.25
CA GLY A 432 -9.39 0.33 6.65
C GLY A 432 -9.82 0.11 8.10
N ALA A 433 -9.11 -0.73 8.87
CA ALA A 433 -9.34 -0.95 10.29
C ALA A 433 -8.03 -1.25 11.03
N THR A 434 -7.95 -0.85 12.31
CA THR A 434 -6.78 -1.11 13.17
C THR A 434 -6.53 -2.61 13.42
N THR A 435 -7.59 -3.42 13.37
CA THR A 435 -7.52 -4.89 13.54
C THR A 435 -7.10 -5.63 12.25
N GLY A 436 -6.74 -4.90 11.19
CA GLY A 436 -6.25 -5.48 9.94
C GLY A 436 -7.35 -6.11 9.09
N PRO A 437 -6.96 -6.87 8.05
CA PRO A 437 -7.92 -7.45 7.13
C PRO A 437 -8.61 -8.67 7.73
N TYR A 438 -9.86 -8.90 7.35
CA TYR A 438 -10.55 -10.13 7.72
C TYR A 438 -10.00 -11.34 6.95
N HIS A 439 -9.64 -12.41 7.68
CA HIS A 439 -9.35 -13.73 7.11
C HIS A 439 -9.93 -14.83 8.01
N ALA A 440 -10.72 -15.75 7.44
CA ALA A 440 -11.54 -16.70 8.21
C ALA A 440 -10.77 -17.54 9.26
N THR A 441 -9.54 -17.95 8.96
CA THR A 441 -8.70 -18.75 9.89
C THR A 441 -7.51 -17.99 10.50
N LYS A 442 -6.86 -17.09 9.75
CA LYS A 442 -5.64 -16.39 10.18
C LYS A 442 -5.91 -15.06 10.92
N ASN A 443 -7.06 -14.42 10.71
CA ASN A 443 -7.46 -13.19 11.40
C ASN A 443 -9.00 -13.05 11.43
N PRO A 444 -9.71 -13.94 12.16
CA PRO A 444 -11.18 -14.01 12.14
C PRO A 444 -11.86 -12.76 12.73
N ASP A 445 -11.14 -11.99 13.55
CA ASP A 445 -11.63 -10.77 14.20
C ASP A 445 -11.21 -9.48 13.45
N GLY A 446 -10.54 -9.62 12.30
CA GLY A 446 -10.16 -8.50 11.44
C GLY A 446 -11.38 -7.73 10.92
N GLY A 447 -11.38 -6.40 11.10
CA GLY A 447 -12.50 -5.52 10.73
C GLY A 447 -12.32 -4.80 9.39
N GLY A 448 -11.15 -4.94 8.76
CA GLY A 448 -10.80 -4.30 7.50
C GLY A 448 -11.29 -5.06 6.27
N ASN A 449 -10.82 -4.65 5.09
CA ASN A 449 -11.08 -5.36 3.85
C ASN A 449 -10.65 -6.84 3.94
N LYS A 450 -11.40 -7.72 3.28
CA LYS A 450 -11.15 -9.16 3.31
C LYS A 450 -9.93 -9.52 2.49
N VAL A 451 -9.25 -10.60 2.87
CA VAL A 451 -8.22 -11.24 2.06
C VAL A 451 -8.58 -12.71 1.84
N SER A 452 -8.22 -13.25 0.68
CA SER A 452 -8.38 -14.68 0.39
C SER A 452 -7.29 -15.53 1.03
N ASP A 453 -7.37 -16.86 0.85
CA ASP A 453 -6.21 -17.73 1.01
C ASP A 453 -5.09 -17.30 0.03
N TYR A 454 -3.85 -17.72 0.32
CA TYR A 454 -2.65 -17.39 -0.47
C TYR A 454 -2.33 -15.88 -0.59
N VAL A 455 -2.68 -15.13 0.46
CA VAL A 455 -2.26 -13.74 0.68
C VAL A 455 -1.59 -13.63 2.04
N ASP A 456 -0.36 -13.12 2.05
CA ASP A 456 0.37 -12.79 3.27
C ASP A 456 0.15 -11.32 3.60
N PHE A 457 -0.67 -11.06 4.62
CA PHE A 457 -1.15 -9.72 4.97
C PHE A 457 -0.60 -9.19 6.30
N SER A 458 0.23 -9.98 6.98
CA SER A 458 0.80 -9.65 8.29
C SER A 458 2.32 -9.52 8.21
N PRO A 459 2.93 -8.44 8.72
CA PRO A 459 2.31 -7.36 9.49
C PRO A 459 1.37 -6.46 8.66
N TRP A 460 0.42 -5.79 9.30
CA TRP A 460 -0.39 -4.73 8.68
C TRP A 460 -0.27 -3.41 9.44
N LEU A 461 -0.67 -2.31 8.79
CA LEU A 461 -0.76 -0.98 9.38
C LEU A 461 -2.18 -0.72 9.90
N GLY A 462 -2.29 -0.08 11.06
CA GLY A 462 -3.55 0.28 11.70
C GLY A 462 -4.01 1.70 11.39
N LEU A 463 -3.20 2.49 10.68
CA LEU A 463 -3.54 3.80 10.15
C LEU A 463 -3.04 3.91 8.71
N THR A 464 -3.58 4.88 7.96
CA THR A 464 -3.13 5.19 6.61
C THR A 464 -1.60 5.39 6.56
N PRO A 465 -0.91 4.85 5.55
CA PRO A 465 0.51 5.08 5.33
C PRO A 465 0.89 6.57 5.41
N GLY A 466 2.08 6.87 5.92
CA GLY A 466 2.55 8.25 6.12
C GLY A 466 1.99 8.96 7.38
N THR A 467 1.18 8.29 8.21
CA THR A 467 0.74 8.81 9.52
C THR A 467 1.69 8.37 10.65
N SER A 468 1.87 9.22 11.67
CA SER A 468 2.69 8.91 12.85
C SER A 468 2.02 9.45 14.12
N PRO A 469 2.01 8.69 15.24
CA PRO A 469 2.52 7.33 15.37
C PRO A 469 1.66 6.32 14.60
N MET A 470 2.29 5.26 14.11
CA MET A 470 1.64 4.17 13.40
C MET A 470 1.40 2.97 14.32
N THR A 471 0.32 2.24 14.07
CA THR A 471 0.04 0.96 14.75
C THR A 471 0.31 -0.18 13.78
N TYR A 472 0.96 -1.24 14.24
CA TYR A 472 1.26 -2.45 13.47
C TYR A 472 0.56 -3.65 14.10
N GLY A 473 -0.03 -4.54 13.31
CA GLY A 473 -0.62 -5.79 13.80
C GLY A 473 0.14 -7.02 13.29
N VAL A 474 0.40 -8.00 14.17
CA VAL A 474 1.23 -9.18 13.87
C VAL A 474 0.57 -10.49 14.29
N THR A 475 0.43 -11.44 13.36
CA THR A 475 -0.10 -12.79 13.63
C THR A 475 0.99 -13.77 14.08
N PRO A 476 0.61 -14.83 14.83
CA PRO A 476 1.51 -15.92 15.19
C PRO A 476 2.26 -16.51 13.98
N GLY A 477 3.56 -16.75 14.15
CA GLY A 477 4.46 -17.26 13.10
C GLY A 477 5.28 -16.18 12.38
N THR A 478 4.90 -14.91 12.52
CA THR A 478 5.67 -13.77 11.98
C THR A 478 6.94 -13.52 12.81
N ASN A 479 8.03 -13.10 12.16
CA ASN A 479 9.22 -12.64 12.87
C ASN A 479 8.98 -11.22 13.43
N VAL A 480 8.71 -11.11 14.73
CA VAL A 480 8.41 -9.82 15.38
C VAL A 480 9.59 -8.83 15.25
N GLY A 481 10.84 -9.31 15.30
CA GLY A 481 12.03 -8.48 15.19
C GLY A 481 12.17 -7.77 13.85
N SER A 482 11.78 -8.40 12.74
CA SER A 482 11.80 -7.77 11.43
C SER A 482 10.79 -6.62 11.34
N VAL A 483 9.63 -6.75 12.00
CA VAL A 483 8.61 -5.68 12.07
C VAL A 483 9.14 -4.48 12.84
N ILE A 484 9.72 -4.69 14.02
CA ILE A 484 10.31 -3.62 14.86
C ILE A 484 11.39 -2.83 14.09
N SER A 485 12.13 -3.50 13.20
CA SER A 485 13.17 -2.85 12.38
C SER A 485 12.63 -1.75 11.47
N GLN A 486 11.35 -1.84 11.06
CA GLN A 486 10.68 -0.92 10.15
C GLN A 486 9.93 0.22 10.85
N MET A 487 9.60 0.06 12.14
CA MET A 487 8.85 1.04 12.93
C MET A 487 9.64 2.33 13.24
N GLN A 488 8.92 3.42 13.50
CA GLN A 488 9.42 4.70 14.01
C GLN A 488 9.24 4.83 15.53
N PRO A 489 10.03 5.68 16.22
CA PRO A 489 9.77 6.01 17.63
C PRO A 489 8.37 6.61 17.83
N GLY A 490 7.64 6.10 18.82
CA GLY A 490 6.26 6.45 19.13
C GLY A 490 5.22 5.44 18.58
N ASP A 491 5.63 4.55 17.68
CA ASP A 491 4.73 3.56 17.08
C ASP A 491 4.30 2.47 18.08
N THR A 492 3.19 1.81 17.76
CA THR A 492 2.62 0.70 18.53
C THR A 492 2.64 -0.59 17.72
N LEU A 493 3.00 -1.72 18.33
CA LEU A 493 2.99 -3.06 17.77
C LEU A 493 2.02 -3.93 18.58
N ILE A 494 0.96 -4.40 17.94
CA ILE A 494 -0.06 -5.30 18.50
C ILE A 494 0.24 -6.74 18.04
N LEU A 495 0.51 -7.62 19.00
CA LEU A 495 0.60 -9.06 18.80
C LEU A 495 -0.80 -9.65 18.89
N MET A 496 -1.23 -10.34 17.84
CA MET A 496 -2.53 -11.02 17.81
C MET A 496 -2.53 -12.25 18.71
N ALA A 497 -3.71 -12.68 19.15
CA ALA A 497 -3.88 -13.86 19.99
C ALA A 497 -3.17 -15.10 19.42
N GLY A 498 -2.49 -15.86 20.29
CA GLY A 498 -1.74 -17.06 19.92
C GLY A 498 -0.25 -17.00 20.27
N LYS A 499 0.49 -18.02 19.86
CA LYS A 499 1.89 -18.20 20.26
C LYS A 499 2.86 -17.52 19.27
N HIS A 500 3.59 -16.54 19.76
CA HIS A 500 4.71 -15.86 19.10
C HIS A 500 6.04 -16.39 19.63
N SER A 501 7.07 -16.33 18.80
CA SER A 501 8.43 -16.69 19.21
C SER A 501 9.03 -15.59 20.10
N GLY A 502 9.83 -15.99 21.10
CA GLY A 502 10.70 -15.07 21.85
C GLY A 502 11.90 -14.60 21.02
N GLY A 503 12.92 -14.04 21.67
CA GLY A 503 14.09 -13.47 21.00
C GLY A 503 13.85 -12.08 20.44
N ILE A 504 12.91 -11.35 21.04
CA ILE A 504 12.48 -10.05 20.53
C ILE A 504 13.42 -8.95 21.04
N THR A 505 14.00 -8.15 20.14
CA THR A 505 14.83 -6.99 20.53
C THR A 505 14.10 -5.68 20.23
N ILE A 506 13.89 -4.87 21.27
CA ILE A 506 13.31 -3.53 21.18
C ILE A 506 14.44 -2.48 21.24
N ALA A 507 14.75 -1.90 20.08
CA ALA A 507 15.83 -0.92 19.90
C ALA A 507 15.35 0.49 19.53
N LYS A 508 14.05 0.74 19.61
CA LYS A 508 13.40 2.05 19.42
C LYS A 508 12.29 2.22 20.46
N GLY A 509 11.92 3.45 20.79
CA GLY A 509 10.82 3.71 21.71
C GLY A 509 9.48 3.41 21.08
N ILE A 510 8.89 2.28 21.42
CA ILE A 510 7.62 1.77 20.87
C ILE A 510 6.74 1.24 21.99
N THR A 511 5.45 1.08 21.73
CA THR A 511 4.55 0.28 22.54
C THR A 511 4.43 -1.12 21.94
N LEU A 512 4.67 -2.17 22.71
CA LEU A 512 4.41 -3.57 22.36
C LEU A 512 3.21 -4.06 23.18
N LYS A 513 2.11 -4.42 22.52
CA LYS A 513 0.84 -4.80 23.14
C LYS A 513 0.42 -6.20 22.71
N GLY A 514 -0.15 -7.00 23.60
CA GLY A 514 -0.79 -8.27 23.27
C GLY A 514 -2.32 -8.16 23.20
N GLU A 515 -2.94 -8.88 22.27
CA GLU A 515 -4.37 -9.21 22.36
C GLU A 515 -4.61 -10.33 23.39
N PRO A 516 -5.84 -10.46 23.94
CA PRO A 516 -6.18 -11.56 24.84
C PRO A 516 -5.82 -12.93 24.25
N GLY A 517 -4.97 -13.69 24.96
CA GLY A 517 -4.47 -14.99 24.50
C GLY A 517 -3.12 -14.94 23.77
N THR A 518 -2.47 -13.76 23.70
CA THR A 518 -1.10 -13.61 23.20
C THR A 518 -0.10 -14.27 24.15
N VAL A 519 0.73 -15.16 23.61
CA VAL A 519 1.83 -15.81 24.33
C VAL A 519 3.14 -15.60 23.58
N ILE A 520 4.13 -14.97 24.21
CA ILE A 520 5.52 -14.97 23.73
C ILE A 520 6.23 -16.17 24.38
N GLY A 521 6.74 -17.07 23.55
CA GLY A 521 7.53 -18.23 23.97
C GLY A 521 9.00 -17.90 24.26
N PRO A 522 9.84 -18.93 24.53
CA PRO A 522 11.27 -18.75 24.79
C PRO A 522 12.05 -18.26 23.55
N GLY A 523 13.27 -17.74 23.77
CA GLY A 523 14.15 -17.26 22.70
C GLY A 523 15.39 -16.46 23.12
N SER A 524 16.12 -16.81 24.19
CA SER A 524 17.40 -16.21 24.61
C SER A 524 17.60 -14.71 24.35
N ASP A 525 16.82 -13.79 24.92
CA ASP A 525 15.77 -13.89 25.95
C ASP A 525 14.34 -13.83 25.37
N GLY A 526 13.28 -13.81 26.20
CA GLY A 526 11.92 -13.51 25.71
C GLY A 526 11.86 -12.17 24.98
N ILE A 527 12.14 -11.09 25.72
CA ILE A 527 12.27 -9.72 25.19
C ILE A 527 13.57 -9.10 25.71
N THR A 528 14.31 -8.41 24.85
CA THR A 528 15.44 -7.54 25.19
C THR A 528 15.11 -6.08 24.88
N VAL A 529 15.14 -5.22 25.89
CA VAL A 529 14.88 -3.77 25.78
C VAL A 529 16.19 -2.98 25.80
N SER A 530 16.43 -2.20 24.76
CA SER A 530 17.65 -1.40 24.57
C SER A 530 17.41 0.08 24.25
N ALA A 531 16.15 0.52 24.21
CA ALA A 531 15.75 1.89 23.89
C ALA A 531 14.94 2.55 25.00
N ASN A 532 14.87 3.88 24.94
CA ASN A 532 14.00 4.68 25.79
C ASN A 532 12.56 4.69 25.26
N ASP A 533 11.60 5.13 26.07
CA ASP A 533 10.20 5.32 25.67
C ASP A 533 9.55 4.02 25.21
N VAL A 534 9.80 2.93 25.92
CA VAL A 534 9.26 1.60 25.61
C VAL A 534 8.11 1.27 26.55
N THR A 535 7.00 0.81 25.99
CA THR A 535 5.87 0.22 26.72
C THR A 535 5.70 -1.24 26.31
N ILE A 536 5.48 -2.14 27.27
CA ILE A 536 5.16 -3.56 27.06
C ILE A 536 3.86 -3.82 27.83
N GLU A 537 2.79 -4.21 27.16
CA GLU A 537 1.47 -4.35 27.79
C GLU A 537 0.68 -5.59 27.34
N ASP A 538 -0.10 -6.17 28.25
CA ASP A 538 -1.11 -7.20 27.96
C ASP A 538 -0.57 -8.51 27.32
N ILE A 539 0.61 -8.98 27.72
CA ILE A 539 1.27 -10.15 27.12
C ILE A 539 1.54 -11.25 28.15
N THR A 540 1.26 -12.51 27.80
CA THR A 540 1.83 -13.65 28.51
C THR A 540 3.22 -13.97 27.94
N LEU A 541 4.27 -13.83 28.74
CA LEU A 541 5.62 -14.33 28.47
C LEU A 541 5.78 -15.70 29.15
N ASP A 542 5.81 -16.77 28.37
CA ASP A 542 5.91 -18.15 28.84
C ASP A 542 7.23 -18.79 28.42
N GLY A 543 8.19 -18.85 29.35
CA GLY A 543 9.52 -19.42 29.16
C GLY A 543 9.56 -20.95 29.14
N THR A 544 8.41 -21.64 29.10
CA THR A 544 8.37 -23.11 29.06
C THR A 544 9.22 -23.66 27.91
N GLY A 545 10.29 -24.37 28.27
CA GLY A 545 11.24 -24.96 27.31
C GLY A 545 12.39 -24.03 26.88
N GLY A 546 12.60 -22.89 27.57
CA GLY A 546 13.74 -22.00 27.35
C GLY A 546 15.08 -22.58 27.83
N ASP A 547 16.16 -21.98 27.34
CA ASP A 547 17.53 -22.39 27.68
C ASP A 547 17.97 -21.80 29.04
N PRO A 548 18.89 -22.46 29.76
CA PRO A 548 19.40 -21.93 31.02
C PRO A 548 19.99 -20.51 30.87
N GLY A 549 19.51 -19.57 31.69
CA GLY A 549 19.91 -18.16 31.63
C GLY A 549 18.97 -17.27 30.81
N ASP A 550 17.98 -17.86 30.11
CA ASP A 550 16.92 -17.10 29.45
C ASP A 550 16.04 -16.41 30.52
N VAL A 551 15.88 -15.10 30.38
CA VAL A 551 14.95 -14.31 31.20
C VAL A 551 13.71 -13.95 30.39
N GLY A 552 12.62 -13.55 31.08
CA GLY A 552 11.42 -13.07 30.39
C GLY A 552 11.64 -11.74 29.70
N ILE A 553 12.08 -10.74 30.45
CA ILE A 553 12.38 -9.40 29.94
C ILE A 553 13.77 -8.99 30.41
N ARG A 554 14.74 -8.89 29.49
CA ARG A 554 16.06 -8.31 29.74
C ARG A 554 16.05 -6.81 29.42
N VAL A 555 16.48 -5.99 30.37
CA VAL A 555 16.55 -4.53 30.21
C VAL A 555 18.01 -4.08 30.27
N ASN A 556 18.48 -3.46 29.18
CA ASN A 556 19.85 -2.93 29.12
C ASN A 556 20.04 -1.70 30.04
N ALA A 557 21.26 -1.56 30.55
CA ALA A 557 21.62 -0.41 31.37
C ALA A 557 21.43 0.91 30.60
N GLY A 558 20.90 1.92 31.28
CA GLY A 558 20.72 3.27 30.73
C GLY A 558 19.40 3.51 29.99
N VAL A 559 18.55 2.49 29.86
CA VAL A 559 17.16 2.66 29.37
C VAL A 559 16.43 3.72 30.19
N GLN A 560 15.53 4.47 29.55
CA GLN A 560 14.70 5.47 30.20
C GLN A 560 13.23 5.35 29.82
N ARG A 561 12.33 5.66 30.75
CA ARG A 561 10.88 5.68 30.52
C ARG A 561 10.37 4.34 29.97
N LEU A 562 10.67 3.26 30.70
CA LEU A 562 10.14 1.92 30.46
C LEU A 562 8.82 1.74 31.20
N HIS A 563 7.82 1.21 30.52
CA HIS A 563 6.53 0.82 31.08
C HIS A 563 6.26 -0.66 30.79
N ILE A 564 5.93 -1.45 31.82
CA ILE A 564 5.53 -2.86 31.72
C ILE A 564 4.21 -2.99 32.48
N GLU A 565 3.13 -3.31 31.80
CA GLU A 565 1.77 -3.32 32.36
C GLU A 565 0.96 -4.56 31.97
N GLY A 566 0.21 -5.15 32.90
CA GLY A 566 -0.77 -6.20 32.56
C GLY A 566 -0.18 -7.49 31.97
N CYS A 567 1.14 -7.72 32.09
CA CYS A 567 1.79 -8.91 31.56
C CYS A 567 1.74 -10.08 32.55
N GLU A 568 1.62 -11.31 32.04
CA GLU A 568 1.91 -12.53 32.81
C GLU A 568 3.31 -13.03 32.44
N ILE A 569 4.24 -13.10 33.38
CA ILE A 569 5.64 -13.48 33.13
C ILE A 569 5.96 -14.75 33.91
N ARG A 570 6.06 -15.87 33.20
CA ARG A 570 6.15 -17.17 33.84
C ARG A 570 7.08 -18.19 33.20
N ASN A 571 7.51 -19.13 34.02
CA ASN A 571 8.27 -20.32 33.62
C ASN A 571 9.60 -20.01 32.92
N TRP A 572 10.20 -18.84 33.18
CA TRP A 572 11.51 -18.51 32.65
C TRP A 572 12.60 -19.29 33.39
N PRO A 573 13.62 -19.84 32.70
CA PRO A 573 14.70 -20.59 33.35
C PRO A 573 15.52 -19.78 34.36
N ASP A 574 15.57 -18.46 34.19
CA ASP A 574 16.20 -17.51 35.09
C ASP A 574 15.16 -16.47 35.56
N ASP A 575 15.45 -15.18 35.58
CA ASP A 575 14.54 -14.15 36.07
C ASP A 575 13.31 -13.92 35.17
N GLY A 576 12.21 -13.46 35.79
CA GLY A 576 11.07 -12.91 35.06
C GLY A 576 11.44 -11.61 34.34
N ILE A 577 11.97 -10.64 35.08
CA ILE A 577 12.48 -9.36 34.55
C ILE A 577 13.89 -9.13 35.09
N HIS A 578 14.86 -8.94 34.20
CA HIS A 578 16.27 -8.72 34.56
C HIS A 578 16.76 -7.36 34.08
N PHE A 579 17.11 -6.47 35.01
CA PHE A 579 17.71 -5.18 34.72
C PHE A 579 19.24 -5.27 34.82
N ASN A 580 19.94 -5.25 33.68
CA ASN A 580 21.40 -5.35 33.58
C ASN A 580 22.15 -4.19 34.28
N GLY A 581 21.48 -3.09 34.62
CA GLY A 581 22.05 -1.93 35.29
C GLY A 581 21.01 -0.86 35.58
N ALA A 582 21.46 0.35 35.91
CA ALA A 582 20.56 1.45 36.29
C ALA A 582 19.62 1.86 35.15
N ILE A 583 18.37 2.17 35.49
CA ILE A 583 17.29 2.64 34.61
C ILE A 583 16.73 3.97 35.13
N THR A 584 16.24 4.86 34.26
CA THR A 584 15.63 6.14 34.67
C THR A 584 14.19 6.30 34.18
N GLY A 585 13.21 6.36 35.08
CA GLY A 585 11.81 6.35 34.69
C GLY A 585 11.36 4.93 34.41
N LEU A 586 10.72 4.30 35.39
CA LEU A 586 10.29 2.91 35.33
C LEU A 586 8.87 2.79 35.85
N LYS A 587 8.03 2.09 35.11
CA LYS A 587 6.74 1.59 35.57
C LYS A 587 6.68 0.08 35.33
N VAL A 588 6.46 -0.69 36.38
CA VAL A 588 6.15 -2.12 36.33
C VAL A 588 4.86 -2.27 37.13
N VAL A 589 3.72 -2.36 36.45
CA VAL A 589 2.41 -2.26 37.09
C VAL A 589 1.46 -3.38 36.67
N ASP A 590 0.64 -3.88 37.59
CA ASP A 590 -0.42 -4.84 37.29
C ASP A 590 0.04 -6.12 36.55
N ASN A 591 1.30 -6.54 36.74
CA ASN A 591 1.86 -7.75 36.11
C ASN A 591 1.72 -8.97 37.03
N TYR A 592 1.54 -10.16 36.46
CA TYR A 592 1.60 -11.43 37.18
C TYR A 592 2.92 -12.15 36.88
N ILE A 593 3.89 -12.09 37.79
CA ILE A 593 5.25 -12.59 37.59
C ILE A 593 5.47 -13.81 38.49
N HIS A 594 5.57 -15.00 37.90
CA HIS A 594 5.54 -16.22 38.70
C HIS A 594 6.21 -17.45 38.10
N ASN A 595 6.59 -18.42 38.94
CA ASN A 595 7.21 -19.68 38.52
C ASN A 595 8.51 -19.52 37.69
N ASN A 596 9.25 -18.43 37.88
CA ASN A 596 10.54 -18.25 37.22
C ASN A 596 11.66 -18.94 38.02
N GLY A 597 12.70 -19.39 37.32
CA GLY A 597 13.83 -20.15 37.86
C GLY A 597 14.84 -19.28 38.63
N GLY A 598 14.80 -17.98 38.40
CA GLY A 598 15.50 -16.93 39.15
C GLY A 598 14.52 -16.06 39.93
N ASP A 599 14.79 -14.77 39.98
CA ASP A 599 13.98 -13.75 40.63
C ASP A 599 12.74 -13.38 39.79
N GLY A 600 11.68 -12.88 40.44
CA GLY A 600 10.58 -12.23 39.71
C GLY A 600 11.10 -11.00 38.97
N MET A 601 11.83 -10.13 39.68
CA MET A 601 12.50 -8.96 39.15
C MET A 601 13.90 -8.79 39.77
N GLU A 602 14.96 -8.85 38.96
CA GLU A 602 16.36 -8.60 39.40
C GLU A 602 16.87 -7.23 38.95
N PHE A 603 17.39 -6.44 39.89
CA PHE A 603 18.00 -5.14 39.66
C PHE A 603 19.51 -5.16 39.92
N ASN A 604 20.31 -5.24 38.85
CA ASN A 604 21.77 -5.09 38.92
C ASN A 604 22.23 -3.61 39.05
N GLY A 605 21.31 -2.65 38.92
CA GLY A 605 21.52 -1.24 39.23
C GLY A 605 20.25 -0.57 39.76
N SER A 606 20.40 0.41 40.66
CA SER A 606 19.23 1.10 41.24
C SER A 606 18.44 1.88 40.18
N PRO A 607 17.11 1.73 40.15
CA PRO A 607 16.26 2.57 39.30
C PRO A 607 16.24 4.01 39.84
N ALA A 608 16.13 4.98 38.94
CA ALA A 608 16.13 6.41 39.23
C ALA A 608 14.97 7.13 38.54
N GLY A 609 14.77 8.42 38.87
CA GLY A 609 13.66 9.21 38.34
C GLY A 609 12.32 8.78 38.95
N THR A 610 11.26 8.80 38.15
CA THR A 610 9.94 8.29 38.57
C THR A 610 9.95 6.77 38.48
N VAL A 611 9.91 6.09 39.64
CA VAL A 611 9.87 4.63 39.73
C VAL A 611 8.52 4.23 40.33
N GLN A 612 7.77 3.39 39.63
CA GLN A 612 6.47 2.88 40.04
C GLN A 612 6.47 1.37 39.84
N ILE A 613 6.56 0.63 40.94
CA ILE A 613 6.47 -0.83 40.92
C ILE A 613 5.34 -1.17 41.88
N TYR A 614 4.11 -1.34 41.38
CA TYR A 614 2.92 -1.58 42.21
C TYR A 614 1.88 -2.43 41.46
N GLY A 615 0.92 -3.02 42.16
CA GLY A 615 -0.15 -3.80 41.54
C GLY A 615 0.29 -5.14 40.96
N ASN A 616 1.59 -5.45 40.99
CA ASN A 616 2.10 -6.72 40.49
C ASN A 616 1.80 -7.85 41.48
N ALA A 617 1.62 -9.07 40.97
CA ALA A 617 1.56 -10.31 41.72
C ALA A 617 2.84 -11.13 41.48
N LEU A 618 3.68 -11.24 42.51
CA LEU A 618 4.96 -11.94 42.50
C LEU A 618 4.78 -13.27 43.22
N ARG A 619 4.88 -14.40 42.52
CA ARG A 619 4.57 -15.72 43.12
C ARG A 619 5.52 -16.82 42.70
N ALA A 620 5.97 -17.61 43.66
CA ALA A 620 6.64 -18.89 43.39
C ALA A 620 7.81 -18.76 42.40
N ASN A 621 8.50 -17.62 42.41
CA ASN A 621 9.80 -17.48 41.79
C ASN A 621 10.82 -18.23 42.67
N THR A 622 11.82 -18.86 42.05
CA THR A 622 12.78 -19.69 42.79
C THR A 622 13.75 -18.82 43.59
N GLY A 623 14.04 -17.62 43.07
CA GLY A 623 14.75 -16.53 43.76
C GLY A 623 13.82 -15.68 44.62
N TYR A 624 14.07 -14.37 44.63
CA TYR A 624 13.22 -13.35 45.25
C TYR A 624 12.17 -12.84 44.25
N GLY A 625 11.01 -12.43 44.73
CA GLY A 625 10.04 -11.69 43.93
C GLY A 625 10.66 -10.41 43.41
N VAL A 626 11.43 -9.71 44.26
CA VAL A 626 12.28 -8.59 43.86
C VAL A 626 13.65 -8.70 44.52
N ASN A 627 14.69 -8.71 43.68
CA ASN A 627 16.08 -8.68 44.09
C ASN A 627 16.72 -7.35 43.68
N ALA A 628 17.22 -6.60 44.66
CA ALA A 628 17.97 -5.38 44.49
C ALA A 628 19.45 -5.67 44.80
N VAL A 629 20.14 -6.23 43.79
CA VAL A 629 21.56 -6.61 43.88
C VAL A 629 22.43 -5.39 44.20
N SER A 630 22.09 -4.21 43.65
CA SER A 630 22.76 -2.97 44.00
C SER A 630 21.81 -1.76 44.21
N GLY A 631 22.03 -1.10 45.35
CA GLY A 631 21.25 0.03 45.88
C GLY A 631 19.78 -0.31 46.14
N SER A 632 18.87 0.66 46.07
CA SER A 632 17.51 0.51 46.64
C SER A 632 16.41 0.56 45.58
N VAL A 633 15.38 -0.27 45.77
CA VAL A 633 14.20 -0.38 44.92
C VAL A 633 12.96 -0.16 45.77
N VAL A 634 12.04 0.69 45.35
CA VAL A 634 10.72 0.85 45.99
C VAL A 634 9.70 0.05 45.18
N ALA A 635 9.15 -0.99 45.79
CA ALA A 635 8.18 -1.93 45.27
C ALA A 635 6.99 -2.09 46.24
N GLU A 636 6.47 -0.96 46.70
CA GLU A 636 5.24 -0.91 47.50
C GLU A 636 4.02 -1.29 46.66
N TYR A 637 2.98 -1.75 47.34
CA TYR A 637 1.68 -2.11 46.81
C TYR A 637 1.70 -3.26 45.80
N ASN A 638 2.65 -4.18 45.93
CA ASN A 638 2.68 -5.46 45.20
C ASN A 638 2.19 -6.62 46.07
N GLU A 639 1.68 -7.65 45.42
CA GLU A 639 1.38 -8.95 46.00
C GLU A 639 2.57 -9.90 45.87
N TRP A 640 2.82 -10.70 46.90
CA TRP A 640 4.08 -11.44 47.05
C TRP A 640 3.85 -12.94 47.33
N GLY A 641 2.81 -13.54 46.75
CA GLY A 641 2.48 -14.96 46.91
C GLY A 641 1.78 -15.31 48.22
N GLY A 642 1.91 -14.47 49.25
CA GLY A 642 1.38 -14.73 50.58
C GLY A 642 0.85 -13.48 51.30
N ILE A 643 -0.20 -13.69 52.11
CA ILE A 643 -0.80 -12.65 52.96
C ILE A 643 0.20 -12.01 53.94
N ALA A 644 1.22 -12.78 54.36
CA ALA A 644 2.25 -12.32 55.28
C ALA A 644 3.35 -11.48 54.61
N GLY A 645 3.20 -11.18 53.31
CA GLY A 645 4.15 -10.37 52.55
C GLY A 645 5.35 -11.18 52.07
N PRO A 646 6.35 -10.50 51.49
CA PRO A 646 7.45 -11.17 50.80
C PRO A 646 8.30 -12.06 51.69
N THR A 647 8.54 -11.68 52.94
CA THR A 647 9.32 -12.47 53.89
C THR A 647 8.45 -13.44 54.71
N GLY A 648 7.16 -13.48 54.43
CA GLY A 648 6.16 -14.25 55.17
C GLY A 648 6.02 -15.68 54.64
N THR A 649 5.16 -16.46 55.28
CA THR A 649 4.78 -17.79 54.78
C THR A 649 4.17 -17.67 53.39
N ASN A 650 4.70 -18.45 52.43
CA ASN A 650 4.36 -18.39 51.00
C ASN A 650 4.73 -17.06 50.34
N GLY A 651 5.53 -16.24 51.01
CA GLY A 651 6.11 -15.02 50.47
C GLY A 651 7.11 -15.36 49.36
N ASP A 652 7.09 -14.57 48.30
CA ASP A 652 7.99 -14.73 47.15
C ASP A 652 9.39 -14.16 47.41
N GLY A 653 9.65 -13.62 48.61
CA GLY A 653 10.95 -13.11 48.99
C GLY A 653 11.28 -11.72 48.45
N VAL A 654 12.17 -11.04 49.17
CA VAL A 654 12.81 -9.78 48.76
C VAL A 654 14.25 -9.77 49.23
N SER A 655 15.12 -9.11 48.47
CA SER A 655 16.45 -8.73 48.98
C SER A 655 16.35 -7.59 50.01
N GLY A 656 17.40 -7.41 50.82
CA GLY A 656 17.41 -6.44 51.92
C GLY A 656 17.36 -4.95 51.52
N SER A 657 17.47 -4.62 50.24
CA SER A 657 17.45 -3.23 49.75
C SER A 657 16.14 -2.85 49.04
N VAL A 658 15.13 -3.73 49.09
CA VAL A 658 13.80 -3.48 48.53
C VAL A 658 12.88 -2.93 49.62
N ASP A 659 12.31 -1.76 49.37
CA ASP A 659 11.21 -1.20 50.16
C ASP A 659 9.89 -1.70 49.57
N TYR A 660 9.23 -2.62 50.28
CA TYR A 660 8.01 -3.29 49.83
C TYR A 660 6.79 -2.95 50.69
N ASP A 661 6.96 -2.15 51.74
CA ASP A 661 5.91 -1.88 52.74
C ASP A 661 5.27 -0.51 52.48
N PRO A 662 3.96 -0.45 52.18
CA PRO A 662 2.98 -1.51 52.30
C PRO A 662 2.99 -2.51 51.14
N TRP A 663 2.92 -3.81 51.41
CA TRP A 663 2.61 -4.82 50.38
C TRP A 663 1.11 -5.08 50.32
N VAL A 664 0.55 -5.48 49.17
CA VAL A 664 -0.85 -5.88 49.08
C VAL A 664 -1.00 -7.39 49.02
N PHE A 665 -2.15 -7.92 49.39
CA PHE A 665 -2.55 -9.30 49.10
C PHE A 665 -4.06 -9.37 48.99
N GLY A 666 -4.57 -10.21 48.08
CA GLY A 666 -5.99 -10.41 47.90
C GLY A 666 -6.29 -11.79 47.33
N LYS A 667 -6.86 -12.67 48.13
CA LYS A 667 -7.39 -13.97 47.69
C LYS A 667 -8.87 -14.03 48.04
N VAL A 668 -9.70 -13.86 47.02
CA VAL A 668 -11.16 -13.97 47.15
C VAL A 668 -11.56 -15.44 47.10
N TYR A 669 -12.44 -15.87 48.02
CA TYR A 669 -12.96 -17.22 48.06
C TYR A 669 -14.40 -17.23 48.58
N ALA A 670 -15.12 -18.31 48.28
CA ALA A 670 -16.51 -18.49 48.65
C ALA A 670 -16.62 -19.58 49.74
N ASP A 671 -17.22 -19.24 50.86
CA ASP A 671 -17.56 -20.16 51.95
C ASP A 671 -19.07 -20.36 51.99
N VAL A 672 -19.52 -21.60 51.88
CA VAL A 672 -20.94 -21.94 52.01
C VAL A 672 -21.30 -22.04 53.48
N VAL A 673 -22.45 -21.48 53.90
CA VAL A 673 -22.83 -21.40 55.32
C VAL A 673 -24.13 -22.18 55.59
N PRO A 674 -24.11 -23.25 56.43
CA PRO A 674 -22.96 -23.90 57.06
C PRO A 674 -22.18 -24.83 56.09
N ASP A 675 -20.86 -24.96 56.24
CA ASP A 675 -20.01 -25.81 55.38
C ASP A 675 -19.84 -27.25 55.96
N PRO A 676 -20.06 -28.33 55.19
CA PRO A 676 -20.67 -28.37 53.85
C PRO A 676 -22.19 -28.20 53.92
N ALA A 677 -22.74 -27.31 53.10
CA ALA A 677 -24.18 -27.19 52.98
C ALA A 677 -24.71 -28.24 52.01
N ARG A 678 -25.68 -29.03 52.46
CA ARG A 678 -26.54 -29.83 51.59
C ARG A 678 -27.88 -29.13 51.53
N VAL A 679 -28.15 -28.49 50.40
CA VAL A 679 -29.35 -27.70 50.13
C VAL A 679 -30.25 -28.55 49.25
N ARG A 680 -31.53 -28.69 49.64
CA ARG A 680 -32.52 -29.31 48.74
C ARG A 680 -32.97 -28.28 47.71
N GLU A 681 -33.51 -28.77 46.61
CA GLU A 681 -34.21 -27.92 45.66
C GLU A 681 -35.30 -27.10 46.39
N GLY A 682 -35.39 -25.81 46.08
CA GLY A 682 -36.26 -24.83 46.72
C GLY A 682 -35.71 -24.19 48.01
N GLU A 683 -34.67 -24.76 48.62
CA GLU A 683 -34.05 -24.22 49.84
C GLU A 683 -32.99 -23.15 49.53
N ASN A 684 -32.81 -22.22 50.48
CA ASN A 684 -31.80 -21.17 50.40
C ASN A 684 -30.48 -21.63 51.01
N VAL A 685 -29.39 -21.14 50.45
CA VAL A 685 -28.02 -21.32 50.93
C VAL A 685 -27.28 -19.99 50.88
N ASP A 686 -26.63 -19.67 51.99
CA ASP A 686 -25.78 -18.48 52.04
C ASP A 686 -24.36 -18.87 51.60
N VAL A 687 -23.80 -18.02 50.75
CA VAL A 687 -22.42 -18.08 50.28
C VAL A 687 -21.75 -16.78 50.69
N ASP A 688 -20.86 -16.88 51.67
CA ASP A 688 -20.00 -15.78 52.07
C ASP A 688 -18.85 -15.67 51.07
N ILE A 689 -18.78 -14.56 50.35
CA ILE A 689 -17.58 -14.14 49.65
C ILE A 689 -16.65 -13.49 50.67
N LYS A 690 -15.50 -14.13 50.89
CA LYS A 690 -14.46 -13.72 51.81
C LYS A 690 -13.19 -13.41 51.03
N VAL A 691 -12.32 -12.65 51.67
CA VAL A 691 -10.99 -12.34 51.17
C VAL A 691 -9.96 -12.57 52.27
N ASP A 692 -8.90 -13.29 51.93
CA ASP A 692 -7.64 -13.21 52.66
C ASP A 692 -6.87 -12.02 52.08
N THR A 693 -6.51 -11.05 52.91
CA THR A 693 -5.99 -9.78 52.42
C THR A 693 -4.93 -9.14 53.29
N ALA A 694 -4.03 -8.38 52.65
CA ALA A 694 -3.10 -7.47 53.31
C ALA A 694 -3.16 -6.12 52.59
N ASN A 695 -3.22 -5.04 53.37
CA ASN A 695 -3.21 -3.64 52.94
C ASN A 695 -4.15 -3.28 51.76
N LEU A 696 -5.35 -3.88 51.72
CA LEU A 696 -6.30 -3.67 50.64
C LEU A 696 -7.25 -2.49 50.90
N TYR A 697 -7.40 -1.63 49.90
CA TYR A 697 -8.30 -0.47 49.94
C TYR A 697 -9.62 -0.65 49.18
N GLY A 698 -9.70 -1.65 48.31
CA GLY A 698 -10.91 -1.91 47.54
C GLY A 698 -10.90 -3.29 46.89
N ALA A 699 -12.07 -3.77 46.52
CA ALA A 699 -12.25 -5.05 45.84
C ALA A 699 -13.38 -4.92 44.82
N GLN A 700 -13.15 -5.46 43.64
CA GLN A 700 -14.14 -5.57 42.58
C GLN A 700 -14.07 -6.96 41.97
N PHE A 701 -15.21 -7.62 41.79
CA PHE A 701 -15.26 -8.92 41.15
C PHE A 701 -16.63 -9.18 40.50
N THR A 702 -16.62 -10.05 39.49
CA THR A 702 -17.84 -10.63 38.91
C THR A 702 -17.85 -12.13 39.19
N LEU A 703 -18.93 -12.61 39.80
CA LEU A 703 -19.16 -14.02 40.09
C LEU A 703 -20.19 -14.59 39.10
N THR A 704 -19.84 -15.71 38.48
CA THR A 704 -20.74 -16.47 37.60
C THR A 704 -21.30 -17.70 38.32
N PHE A 705 -22.58 -17.98 38.12
CA PHE A 705 -23.27 -19.17 38.64
C PHE A 705 -24.17 -19.77 37.56
N ASP A 706 -24.51 -21.05 37.68
CA ASP A 706 -25.42 -21.73 36.76
C ASP A 706 -26.87 -21.29 37.09
N PRO A 707 -27.52 -20.47 36.26
CA PRO A 707 -28.85 -19.93 36.56
C PRO A 707 -29.94 -21.02 36.57
N ALA A 708 -29.68 -22.19 35.97
CA ALA A 708 -30.58 -23.33 36.04
C ALA A 708 -30.47 -24.10 37.36
N LYS A 709 -29.41 -23.89 38.15
CA LYS A 709 -29.20 -24.54 39.46
C LYS A 709 -29.35 -23.59 40.63
N LEU A 710 -28.98 -22.33 40.47
CA LEU A 710 -28.94 -21.34 41.53
C LEU A 710 -29.56 -20.02 41.05
N GLN A 711 -30.35 -19.37 41.91
CA GLN A 711 -30.87 -18.02 41.70
C GLN A 711 -30.46 -17.15 42.88
N VAL A 712 -29.90 -15.97 42.63
CA VAL A 712 -29.61 -15.00 43.70
C VAL A 712 -30.95 -14.44 44.21
N VAL A 713 -31.18 -14.59 45.51
CA VAL A 713 -32.38 -14.08 46.22
C VAL A 713 -32.08 -12.72 46.84
N SER A 714 -30.93 -12.58 47.48
CA SER A 714 -30.49 -11.36 48.13
C SER A 714 -28.98 -11.29 48.27
N THR A 715 -28.48 -10.08 48.37
CA THR A 715 -27.08 -9.78 48.70
C THR A 715 -27.05 -8.95 49.97
N THR A 716 -26.19 -9.32 50.91
CA THR A 716 -25.93 -8.54 52.10
C THR A 716 -24.44 -8.22 52.12
N ASP A 717 -24.11 -6.97 51.77
CA ASP A 717 -22.80 -6.44 52.09
C ASP A 717 -22.69 -6.39 53.62
N SER A 718 -21.55 -6.74 54.20
CA SER A 718 -21.38 -6.76 55.66
C SER A 718 -21.44 -5.33 56.23
N GLY A 719 -22.66 -4.84 56.45
CA GLY A 719 -22.98 -3.54 57.03
C GLY A 719 -22.61 -3.46 58.51
N ALA A 720 -21.31 -3.50 58.81
CA ALA A 720 -20.64 -3.03 60.03
C ALA A 720 -19.11 -3.22 59.91
N GLY A 721 -18.41 -2.24 59.33
CA GLY A 721 -17.09 -1.82 59.83
C GLY A 721 -15.80 -2.49 59.32
N TYR A 722 -15.81 -3.54 58.49
CA TYR A 722 -14.53 -4.12 58.02
C TYR A 722 -14.06 -3.60 56.66
N PHE A 723 -14.84 -3.75 55.59
CA PHE A 723 -14.36 -3.40 54.25
C PHE A 723 -14.82 -2.03 53.73
N LYS A 724 -16.08 -1.63 53.95
CA LYS A 724 -16.71 -0.42 53.39
C LYS A 724 -16.02 0.93 53.69
N GLY A 725 -15.33 1.05 54.83
CA GLY A 725 -14.67 2.31 55.20
C GLY A 725 -15.60 3.53 55.16
N SER A 726 -15.06 4.64 54.64
CA SER A 726 -15.73 5.92 54.42
C SER A 726 -16.34 6.10 53.02
N GLN A 727 -16.16 5.13 52.11
CA GLN A 727 -16.66 5.16 50.72
C GLN A 727 -17.82 4.16 50.52
N GLU A 728 -18.33 4.01 49.29
CA GLU A 728 -19.51 3.19 48.97
C GLU A 728 -19.17 1.76 48.51
N CYS A 729 -20.08 0.82 48.79
CA CYS A 729 -20.12 -0.51 48.16
C CYS A 729 -21.37 -0.58 47.25
N SER A 730 -21.27 -1.33 46.16
CA SER A 730 -22.36 -1.61 45.21
C SER A 730 -22.34 -3.09 44.81
N THR A 731 -23.50 -3.72 44.84
CA THR A 731 -23.69 -5.11 44.39
C THR A 731 -24.89 -5.19 43.44
N THR A 732 -24.69 -5.75 42.24
CA THR A 732 -25.74 -5.95 41.23
C THR A 732 -25.73 -7.40 40.76
N TYR A 733 -26.89 -7.98 40.41
CA TYR A 733 -26.96 -9.35 39.89
C TYR A 733 -28.03 -9.51 38.80
N ASN A 734 -27.79 -10.46 37.91
CA ASN A 734 -28.68 -10.86 36.82
C ASN A 734 -28.80 -12.39 36.81
N ASN A 735 -29.99 -12.84 37.20
CA ASN A 735 -30.35 -14.25 37.32
C ASN A 735 -30.62 -14.94 35.96
N THR A 736 -30.76 -14.20 34.88
CA THR A 736 -30.91 -14.75 33.53
C THR A 736 -29.54 -15.11 32.94
N SER A 737 -28.55 -14.23 33.11
CA SER A 737 -27.18 -14.47 32.66
C SER A 737 -26.34 -15.25 33.68
N GLY A 738 -26.83 -15.42 34.92
CA GLY A 738 -26.09 -16.11 35.97
C GLY A 738 -24.89 -15.31 36.49
N THR A 739 -25.04 -13.99 36.64
CA THR A 739 -23.92 -13.09 36.97
C THR A 739 -24.22 -12.19 38.17
N LEU A 740 -23.23 -11.96 39.05
CA LEU A 740 -23.26 -10.97 40.14
C LEU A 740 -21.98 -10.12 40.11
N THR A 741 -22.10 -8.80 40.16
CA THR A 741 -20.98 -7.85 40.24
C THR A 741 -20.94 -7.19 41.61
N PHE A 742 -19.77 -7.19 42.25
CA PHE A 742 -19.48 -6.51 43.50
C PHE A 742 -18.41 -5.45 43.28
N TYR A 743 -18.60 -4.28 43.88
CA TYR A 743 -17.60 -3.23 43.99
C TYR A 743 -17.64 -2.68 45.41
N CYS A 744 -16.50 -2.57 46.07
CA CYS A 744 -16.39 -1.77 47.28
C CYS A 744 -15.01 -1.13 47.43
N SER A 745 -14.96 0.10 47.91
CA SER A 745 -13.72 0.84 48.14
C SER A 745 -13.71 1.53 49.50
N ARG A 746 -12.53 2.02 49.90
CA ARG A 746 -12.26 2.80 51.11
C ARG A 746 -11.70 4.16 50.73
N GLY A 747 -11.87 5.16 51.59
CA GLY A 747 -11.30 6.49 51.38
C GLY A 747 -9.79 6.50 51.68
N GLY A 748 -9.06 7.45 51.10
CA GLY A 748 -7.60 7.56 51.28
C GLY A 748 -7.15 7.83 52.73
N THR A 749 -8.06 8.20 53.63
CA THR A 749 -7.78 8.37 55.07
C THR A 749 -8.09 7.12 55.90
N ASP A 750 -8.72 6.10 55.31
CA ASP A 750 -9.08 4.88 56.02
C ASP A 750 -7.86 3.97 56.16
N THR A 751 -7.76 3.25 57.29
CA THR A 751 -6.76 2.18 57.41
C THR A 751 -7.05 1.10 56.37
N ALA A 752 -6.00 0.67 55.67
CA ALA A 752 -6.04 -0.47 54.76
C ALA A 752 -6.50 -1.74 55.48
N VAL A 753 -7.21 -2.63 54.78
CA VAL A 753 -7.74 -3.85 55.38
C VAL A 753 -6.71 -4.96 55.26
N SER A 754 -6.38 -5.56 56.40
CA SER A 754 -5.54 -6.76 56.50
C SER A 754 -6.24 -7.79 57.38
N GLY A 755 -6.26 -9.05 56.96
CA GLY A 755 -6.88 -10.14 57.69
C GLY A 755 -7.18 -11.36 56.82
N SER A 756 -7.31 -12.52 57.46
CA SER A 756 -7.78 -13.73 56.80
C SER A 756 -9.30 -13.89 56.99
N GLY A 757 -10.00 -14.34 55.96
CA GLY A 757 -11.45 -14.51 55.96
C GLY A 757 -12.26 -13.25 56.19
N VAL A 758 -11.74 -12.12 55.73
CA VAL A 758 -12.49 -10.85 55.73
C VAL A 758 -13.70 -11.00 54.82
N LYS A 759 -14.90 -10.95 55.40
CA LYS A 759 -16.14 -11.11 54.65
C LYS A 759 -16.45 -9.85 53.83
N LEU A 760 -16.44 -9.98 52.50
CA LEU A 760 -16.82 -8.92 51.55
C LEU A 760 -18.33 -8.84 51.37
N LEU A 761 -18.96 -9.98 51.10
CA LEU A 761 -20.36 -10.07 50.69
C LEU A 761 -20.96 -11.40 51.15
N THR A 762 -22.22 -11.42 51.56
CA THR A 762 -23.01 -12.66 51.66
C THR A 762 -24.02 -12.68 50.53
N ILE A 763 -24.03 -13.77 49.75
CA ILE A 763 -24.98 -14.02 48.67
C ILE A 763 -25.92 -15.13 49.14
N THR A 764 -27.22 -14.86 49.20
CA THR A 764 -28.22 -15.91 49.43
C THR A 764 -28.67 -16.44 48.07
N PHE A 765 -28.31 -17.68 47.77
CA PHE A 765 -28.81 -18.40 46.61
C PHE A 765 -30.01 -19.27 47.00
N GLN A 766 -30.94 -19.47 46.07
CA GLN A 766 -31.93 -20.55 46.13
C GLN A 766 -31.54 -21.65 45.15
N ALA A 767 -31.47 -22.90 45.61
CA ALA A 767 -31.31 -24.06 44.74
C ALA A 767 -32.57 -24.26 43.90
N GLN A 768 -32.44 -24.30 42.58
CA GLN A 768 -33.56 -24.45 41.67
C GLN A 768 -33.96 -25.92 41.50
N GLU A 769 -35.26 -26.17 41.35
CA GLU A 769 -35.78 -27.51 41.06
C GLU A 769 -35.32 -27.98 39.67
N ILE A 770 -34.90 -29.24 39.56
CA ILE A 770 -34.61 -29.85 38.25
C ILE A 770 -35.95 -30.16 37.58
N THR A 771 -36.45 -29.25 36.74
CA THR A 771 -37.64 -29.52 35.94
C THR A 771 -37.27 -30.34 34.70
N GLY A 772 -37.78 -31.56 34.62
CA GLY A 772 -37.77 -32.37 33.39
C GLY A 772 -39.16 -32.93 33.10
N THR A 773 -39.67 -32.73 31.89
CA THR A 773 -40.75 -33.58 31.37
C THR A 773 -40.14 -34.91 30.96
N SER A 774 -40.53 -35.99 31.63
CA SER A 774 -40.26 -37.35 31.16
C SER A 774 -40.93 -37.56 29.81
N THR A 775 -40.19 -37.50 28.71
CA THR A 775 -40.63 -38.08 27.44
C THR A 775 -40.36 -39.59 27.49
N THR A 776 -41.37 -40.35 27.91
CA THR A 776 -41.49 -41.78 27.57
C THR A 776 -41.92 -41.93 26.13
#